data_AF-A0A848WQJ1-F1
#
_entry.id   AF-A0A848WQJ1-F1
#
_cell.length_a   1.000
_cell.length_b   1.000
_cell.length_c   1.000
_cell.angle_alpha   90.00
_cell.angle_beta   90.00
_cell.angle_gamma   90.00
#
_symmetry.space_group_name_H-M   'P 1'
#
loop_
_entity.id
_entity.type
_entity.pdbx_description
1 polymer ?
#
loop_
_entity_poly.entity_id
_entity_poly.type
_entity_poly.pdbx_seq_one_letter_code
_entity_poly.pdbx_strand_id
1 'polypeptide(L)'
;MKRIPFFSLVFLAATAICSANPQLELAAPFTDNMILQRDSMVPVWGFDAPGSQITVEFAGQTRSATANDLGDWIVNLDPLKASLEEREFRVTNGRGESIDLKGVLVGEVWFSSGQSNMVWTAGKSMASGIAREIAGSETEIPIREIHINTVSALYPQKRATSDEGWKKSSAASGFSALSLAFAHELYRELNVPIGILLSAHSNTRIEAFTQREAIEAHPELGRDADLIRDADPLTAQGRAAFEQYYKDLAAWQKEAGDMALAGGRIPARPNLPGIAGMWRGPSQFFNGKIAPVIPYAIRGAIWCQGTSNSGDGRIYAARMEALVNGWRDAWDMPDMPFYFTQMQCYGAPDPDNVGFADIRQVQHRFFMNNRENVGMVVQSDLNSARPGGIHYYNKLHPGMRMARWALANEYGKDIAFTGPIYSGYEVKDGKVIVSFEKDSLFGGLMVGSKGLAKDYREEGKYVEPARPTPGETLNHFRLCGEDGKWHAAEAKIAGDTVVVSSKNVPSPIGVQYSYNAVPENSNLYNKAGLPATPFAAVNGKLIYEEDDLEKAAAQKAKYAQYTDPDYPILQVAEYYRDGVILQRDQPIQVWGHANEGIEVKVNLNGETQTAKANDLQQWSVSFPARKASAEAITLTVKSSHGFNRTVKNILIGDVWYLTGNTLLSSEWGHDRRDAEAELPAALPLVREFKRNTKASTFTTPRKRKFETGGGKYRSHWLDADFAKEGHGVTMFAYEFAKTLGREGIPQGFITMSSGHGGRSRQLASPLSWTSFHGVKDLNDPAFRARLEELFLQYPHSDIAKQATAAHVEEVKAFVEAIAHSEKAGIDSAKLPLRAPAFPEAGSNEAVASDTIPTYAYNWCVSPLTPMGVAGVIWVPSEHNIGEDPAHYAAELETYANSLPETYGQDPIPFFYAQPAESLVEGISTPIIPGAKSITFDQWPKSLKEIAAELAKLAE
;
A
#
# COMPACT_ATOMS: atom_id res chain seq x y z
N MET A 1 -64.28 -33.12 15.34
CA MET A 1 -64.76 -31.99 16.16
C MET A 1 -64.11 -30.70 15.67
N LYS A 2 -64.81 -29.58 15.86
CA LYS A 2 -64.76 -28.35 15.06
C LYS A 2 -63.45 -27.55 15.18
N ARG A 3 -63.05 -26.95 14.05
CA ARG A 3 -62.01 -25.92 13.91
C ARG A 3 -62.45 -24.62 14.60
N ILE A 4 -61.53 -23.94 15.29
CA ILE A 4 -61.64 -22.53 15.72
C ILE A 4 -60.32 -21.84 15.32
N PRO A 5 -60.33 -20.70 14.63
CA PRO A 5 -59.12 -20.01 14.16
C PRO A 5 -58.58 -19.05 15.24
N PHE A 6 -57.26 -19.03 15.41
CA PHE A 6 -56.57 -18.04 16.24
C PHE A 6 -56.20 -16.85 15.33
N PHE A 7 -56.83 -15.70 15.56
CA PHE A 7 -56.50 -14.42 14.93
C PHE A 7 -55.19 -13.89 15.55
N SER A 8 -54.11 -13.84 14.77
CA SER A 8 -52.90 -13.11 15.15
C SER A 8 -53.12 -11.61 14.89
N LEU A 9 -53.20 -10.85 15.98
CA LEU A 9 -53.25 -9.39 15.99
C LEU A 9 -51.90 -8.85 15.48
N VAL A 10 -51.89 -8.25 14.29
CA VAL A 10 -50.74 -7.48 13.80
C VAL A 10 -50.70 -6.15 14.54
N PHE A 11 -49.77 -6.01 15.48
CA PHE A 11 -49.46 -4.73 16.13
C PHE A 11 -48.70 -3.87 15.13
N LEU A 12 -49.40 -2.97 14.45
CA LEU A 12 -48.81 -1.94 13.59
C LEU A 12 -48.18 -0.87 14.52
N ALA A 13 -46.91 -1.03 14.87
CA ALA A 13 -46.14 0.02 15.53
C ALA A 13 -45.85 1.13 14.51
N ALA A 14 -46.67 2.18 14.51
CA ALA A 14 -46.36 3.42 13.82
C ALA A 14 -45.13 4.05 14.49
N THR A 15 -43.94 3.81 13.94
CA THR A 15 -42.74 4.59 14.26
C THR A 15 -42.98 6.01 13.77
N ALA A 16 -43.39 6.90 14.69
CA ALA A 16 -43.31 8.33 14.46
C ALA A 16 -41.84 8.67 14.22
N ILE A 17 -41.50 8.91 12.95
CA ILE A 17 -40.22 9.52 12.57
C ILE A 17 -40.29 10.93 13.16
N CYS A 18 -39.68 11.10 14.32
CA CYS A 18 -39.36 12.43 14.85
C CYS A 18 -38.33 13.00 13.86
N SER A 19 -38.78 13.76 12.86
CA SER A 19 -37.88 14.56 12.04
C SER A 19 -37.17 15.51 13.00
N ALA A 20 -35.91 15.23 13.31
CA ALA A 20 -35.04 16.18 13.98
C ALA A 20 -35.08 17.47 13.15
N ASN A 21 -35.42 18.60 13.80
CA ASN A 21 -35.36 19.89 13.11
C ASN A 21 -33.90 20.09 12.66
N PRO A 22 -33.66 20.39 11.37
CA PRO A 22 -32.31 20.60 10.88
C PRO A 22 -31.67 21.78 11.61
N GLN A 23 -30.48 21.56 12.15
CA GLN A 23 -29.69 22.53 12.89
C GLN A 23 -28.94 23.43 11.90
N LEU A 24 -28.68 24.69 12.29
CA LEU A 24 -27.77 25.57 11.56
C LEU A 24 -26.35 24.94 11.53
N GLU A 25 -25.81 24.72 10.35
CA GLU A 25 -24.48 24.15 10.10
C GLU A 25 -23.69 25.05 9.14
N LEU A 26 -22.37 25.13 9.34
CA LEU A 26 -21.44 25.75 8.37
C LEU A 26 -20.64 24.67 7.64
N ALA A 27 -20.17 24.98 6.43
CA ALA A 27 -19.25 24.10 5.72
C ALA A 27 -17.92 23.91 6.47
N ALA A 28 -17.26 22.79 6.21
CA ALA A 28 -16.07 22.34 6.95
C ALA A 28 -14.93 23.37 7.12
N PRO A 29 -14.66 24.27 6.15
CA PRO A 29 -13.61 25.28 6.31
C PRO A 29 -13.93 26.38 7.33
N PHE A 30 -15.19 26.56 7.77
CA PHE A 30 -15.57 27.62 8.70
C PHE A 30 -15.47 27.14 10.14
N THR A 31 -14.30 27.31 10.75
CA THR A 31 -14.06 27.06 12.17
C THR A 31 -13.39 28.27 12.82
N ASP A 32 -13.23 28.22 14.15
CA ASP A 32 -12.36 29.16 14.85
C ASP A 32 -10.98 29.25 14.19
N ASN A 33 -10.38 30.44 14.27
CA ASN A 33 -9.07 30.79 13.72
C ASN A 33 -8.95 30.75 12.19
N MET A 34 -10.05 30.65 11.43
CA MET A 34 -9.96 30.70 9.98
C MET A 34 -9.36 32.01 9.43
N ILE A 35 -8.88 31.95 8.19
CA ILE A 35 -8.42 33.12 7.44
C ILE A 35 -9.29 33.24 6.19
N LEU A 36 -9.96 34.38 6.03
CA LEU A 36 -10.74 34.69 4.83
C LEU A 36 -9.86 35.39 3.78
N GLN A 37 -10.08 35.05 2.51
CA GLN A 37 -9.36 35.65 1.38
C GLN A 37 -9.68 37.13 1.23
N ARG A 38 -8.64 37.94 1.04
CA ARG A 38 -8.75 39.37 0.73
C ARG A 38 -8.92 39.63 -0.78
N ASP A 39 -9.44 40.81 -1.10
CA ASP A 39 -9.51 41.36 -2.46
C ASP A 39 -10.30 40.48 -3.47
N SER A 40 -11.12 39.56 -2.97
CA SER A 40 -12.08 38.77 -3.74
C SER A 40 -13.39 38.67 -2.98
N MET A 41 -14.48 38.34 -3.68
CA MET A 41 -15.73 37.96 -3.03
C MET A 41 -15.47 36.75 -2.10
N VAL A 42 -16.10 36.75 -0.92
CA VAL A 42 -15.96 35.66 0.05
C VAL A 42 -17.30 34.95 0.21
N PRO A 43 -17.48 33.77 -0.42
CA PRO A 43 -18.66 32.96 -0.22
C PRO A 43 -18.60 32.28 1.15
N VAL A 44 -19.70 32.35 1.86
CA VAL A 44 -19.95 31.71 3.15
C VAL A 44 -21.17 30.84 2.97
N TRP A 45 -21.07 29.55 3.23
CA TRP A 45 -22.16 28.62 2.97
C TRP A 45 -22.28 27.56 4.07
N GLY A 46 -23.44 26.92 4.07
CA GLY A 46 -23.79 25.93 5.06
C GLY A 46 -25.15 25.31 4.81
N PHE A 47 -25.71 24.73 5.85
CA PHE A 47 -26.98 24.03 5.80
C PHE A 47 -27.90 24.51 6.92
N ASP A 48 -29.20 24.57 6.65
CA ASP A 48 -30.24 24.83 7.64
C ASP A 48 -31.60 24.32 7.13
N ALA A 49 -32.69 24.49 7.89
CA ALA A 49 -34.03 24.18 7.43
C ALA A 49 -34.37 24.95 6.14
N PRO A 50 -34.99 24.31 5.14
CA PRO A 50 -35.47 24.98 3.93
C PRO A 50 -36.29 26.24 4.24
N GLY A 51 -36.04 27.32 3.51
CA GLY A 51 -36.69 28.62 3.69
C GLY A 51 -36.17 29.44 4.89
N SER A 52 -35.20 28.94 5.66
CA SER A 52 -34.61 29.71 6.76
C SER A 52 -33.83 30.91 6.23
N GLN A 53 -34.08 32.09 6.81
CA GLN A 53 -33.28 33.28 6.57
C GLN A 53 -31.98 33.18 7.38
N ILE A 54 -30.84 33.20 6.70
CA ILE A 54 -29.51 33.18 7.30
C ILE A 54 -28.89 34.56 7.17
N THR A 55 -28.23 35.04 8.23
CA THR A 55 -27.51 36.32 8.25
C THR A 55 -26.08 36.08 8.72
N VAL A 56 -25.12 36.59 7.94
CA VAL A 56 -23.69 36.57 8.23
C VAL A 56 -23.24 37.99 8.57
N GLU A 57 -22.56 38.13 9.70
CA GLU A 57 -21.97 39.38 10.19
C GLU A 57 -20.45 39.23 10.34
N PHE A 58 -19.70 40.04 9.61
CA PHE A 58 -18.23 40.06 9.72
C PHE A 58 -17.64 41.37 9.20
N ALA A 59 -16.63 41.90 9.91
CA ALA A 59 -15.86 43.09 9.50
C ALA A 59 -16.72 44.30 9.08
N GLY A 60 -17.84 44.53 9.79
CA GLY A 60 -18.79 45.61 9.52
C GLY A 60 -19.77 45.35 8.37
N GLN A 61 -19.72 44.18 7.74
CA GLN A 61 -20.71 43.73 6.77
C GLN A 61 -21.79 42.91 7.45
N THR A 62 -23.04 43.10 7.00
CA THR A 62 -24.19 42.24 7.30
C THR A 62 -24.82 41.82 5.98
N ARG A 63 -24.83 40.53 5.71
CA ARG A 63 -25.38 39.95 4.47
C ARG A 63 -26.28 38.78 4.81
N SER A 64 -27.34 38.57 4.02
CA SER A 64 -28.30 37.51 4.29
C SER A 64 -28.69 36.75 3.03
N ALA A 65 -29.04 35.48 3.19
CA ALA A 65 -29.57 34.61 2.14
C ALA A 65 -30.66 33.71 2.73
N THR A 66 -31.41 33.04 1.87
CA THR A 66 -32.43 32.08 2.27
C THR A 66 -31.97 30.68 1.89
N ALA A 67 -32.07 29.72 2.81
CA ALA A 67 -31.81 28.32 2.52
C ALA A 67 -32.80 27.79 1.47
N ASN A 68 -32.28 27.12 0.45
CA ASN A 68 -33.06 26.56 -0.65
C ASN A 68 -33.91 25.35 -0.19
N ASP A 69 -34.64 24.73 -1.11
CA ASP A 69 -35.50 23.56 -0.81
C ASP A 69 -34.73 22.33 -0.28
N LEU A 70 -33.41 22.28 -0.52
CA LEU A 70 -32.51 21.24 -0.01
C LEU A 70 -31.88 21.61 1.35
N GLY A 71 -32.09 22.84 1.81
CA GLY A 71 -31.51 23.39 3.03
C GLY A 71 -30.14 24.04 2.83
N ASP A 72 -29.61 24.11 1.61
CA ASP A 72 -28.32 24.77 1.34
C ASP A 72 -28.51 26.28 1.27
N TRP A 73 -27.56 27.04 1.81
CA TRP A 73 -27.53 28.49 1.70
C TRP A 73 -26.12 28.99 1.41
N ILE A 74 -26.02 30.12 0.71
CA ILE A 74 -24.75 30.81 0.45
C ILE A 74 -24.94 32.31 0.56
N VAL A 75 -24.03 32.97 1.26
CA VAL A 75 -23.93 34.41 1.45
C VAL A 75 -22.58 34.88 0.93
N ASN A 76 -22.58 35.90 0.08
CA ASN A 76 -21.35 36.48 -0.45
C ASN A 76 -21.03 37.78 0.29
N LEU A 77 -19.89 37.82 0.98
CA LEU A 77 -19.32 39.06 1.52
C LEU A 77 -18.57 39.81 0.41
N ASP A 78 -18.67 41.13 0.44
CA ASP A 78 -17.91 42.01 -0.45
C ASP A 78 -16.40 41.86 -0.17
N PRO A 79 -15.52 42.16 -1.14
CA PRO A 79 -14.08 42.07 -0.97
C PRO A 79 -13.57 42.70 0.33
N LEU A 80 -12.87 41.88 1.11
CA LEU A 80 -12.34 42.26 2.41
C LEU A 80 -10.91 42.80 2.28
N LYS A 81 -10.55 43.75 3.15
CA LYS A 81 -9.17 44.24 3.29
C LYS A 81 -8.38 43.37 4.25
N ALA A 82 -7.11 43.12 3.94
CA ALA A 82 -6.19 42.42 4.84
C ALA A 82 -6.19 43.03 6.25
N SER A 83 -6.16 42.18 7.27
CA SER A 83 -6.19 42.60 8.66
C SER A 83 -5.49 41.59 9.56
N LEU A 84 -4.56 42.09 10.39
CA LEU A 84 -3.91 41.32 11.47
C LEU A 84 -4.76 41.28 12.75
N GLU A 85 -5.83 42.08 12.81
CA GLU A 85 -6.77 42.10 13.92
C GLU A 85 -7.74 40.91 13.82
N GLU A 86 -7.76 40.08 14.86
CA GLU A 86 -8.73 39.01 15.03
C GLU A 86 -10.13 39.58 15.26
N ARG A 87 -11.13 39.02 14.58
CA ARG A 87 -12.52 39.44 14.68
C ARG A 87 -13.44 38.24 14.94
N GLU A 88 -14.59 38.53 15.54
CA GLU A 88 -15.69 37.58 15.65
C GLU A 88 -16.44 37.52 14.32
N PHE A 89 -16.80 36.31 13.90
CA PHE A 89 -17.59 36.01 12.72
C PHE A 89 -18.86 35.32 13.18
N ARG A 90 -20.02 35.94 12.92
CA ARG A 90 -21.31 35.46 13.43
C ARG A 90 -22.22 35.05 12.28
N VAL A 91 -22.84 33.88 12.42
CA VAL A 91 -23.91 33.41 11.53
C VAL A 91 -25.14 33.10 12.35
N THR A 92 -26.27 33.72 11.99
CA THR A 92 -27.55 33.52 12.68
C THR A 92 -28.61 33.05 11.70
N ASN A 93 -29.59 32.29 12.19
CA ASN A 93 -30.78 31.96 11.42
C ASN A 93 -32.04 32.64 11.97
N GLY A 94 -33.11 32.66 11.17
CA GLY A 94 -34.40 33.23 11.53
C GLY A 94 -35.12 32.54 12.69
N ARG A 95 -34.59 31.42 13.20
CA ARG A 95 -35.09 30.71 14.39
C ARG A 95 -34.35 31.12 15.68
N GLY A 96 -33.31 31.92 15.57
CA GLY A 96 -32.52 32.41 16.70
C GLY A 96 -31.32 31.53 17.08
N GLU A 97 -30.97 30.53 16.28
CA GLU A 97 -29.69 29.80 16.42
C GLU A 97 -28.55 30.71 15.91
N SER A 98 -27.40 30.64 16.60
CA SER A 98 -26.19 31.42 16.27
C SER A 98 -24.96 30.51 16.31
N ILE A 99 -24.06 30.69 15.35
CA ILE A 99 -22.70 30.17 15.37
C ILE A 99 -21.74 31.36 15.40
N ASP A 100 -20.95 31.42 16.46
CA ASP A 100 -19.97 32.48 16.70
C ASP A 100 -18.55 31.89 16.60
N LEU A 101 -17.85 32.22 15.52
CA LEU A 101 -16.47 31.81 15.28
C LEU A 101 -15.51 32.93 15.69
N LYS A 102 -14.45 32.56 16.42
CA LYS A 102 -13.49 33.48 17.01
C LYS A 102 -12.16 33.44 16.28
N GLY A 103 -11.37 34.50 16.49
CA GLY A 103 -10.00 34.55 15.98
C GLY A 103 -9.93 34.73 14.47
N VAL A 104 -10.98 35.17 13.78
CA VAL A 104 -10.99 35.20 12.31
C VAL A 104 -10.11 36.33 11.79
N LEU A 105 -9.25 36.03 10.82
CA LEU A 105 -8.36 37.00 10.15
C LEU A 105 -8.74 37.16 8.66
N VAL A 106 -8.22 38.21 8.03
CA VAL A 106 -8.34 38.44 6.58
C VAL A 106 -6.97 38.55 5.96
N GLY A 107 -6.68 37.74 4.95
CA GLY A 107 -5.36 37.65 4.33
C GLY A 107 -5.36 36.88 3.02
N GLU A 108 -4.29 36.14 2.75
CA GLU A 108 -4.19 35.26 1.57
C GLU A 108 -4.52 33.83 1.96
N VAL A 109 -5.32 33.15 1.16
CA VAL A 109 -5.68 31.74 1.33
C VAL A 109 -5.22 30.98 0.10
N TRP A 110 -4.46 29.91 0.31
CA TRP A 110 -4.03 29.03 -0.78
C TRP A 110 -4.55 27.61 -0.56
N PHE A 111 -5.06 27.01 -1.64
CA PHE A 111 -5.41 25.61 -1.65
C PHE A 111 -4.14 24.77 -1.82
N SER A 112 -3.98 23.73 -1.01
CA SER A 112 -2.80 22.86 -1.05
C SER A 112 -3.21 21.41 -1.16
N SER A 113 -2.67 20.69 -2.14
CA SER A 113 -3.05 19.31 -2.39
C SER A 113 -1.91 18.46 -2.97
N GLY A 114 -2.14 17.15 -3.03
CA GLY A 114 -1.18 16.17 -3.51
C GLY A 114 -1.11 14.94 -2.63
N GLN A 115 0.07 14.32 -2.58
CA GLN A 115 0.27 13.05 -1.87
C GLN A 115 1.22 13.17 -0.67
N SER A 116 1.88 12.08 -0.32
CA SER A 116 2.72 11.93 0.88
C SER A 116 3.76 13.03 1.12
N ASN A 117 4.35 13.64 0.08
CA ASN A 117 5.29 14.74 0.28
C ASN A 117 4.59 16.06 0.64
N MET A 118 3.34 16.25 0.18
CA MET A 118 2.47 17.35 0.62
C MET A 118 1.94 17.12 2.04
N VAL A 119 1.63 15.88 2.43
CA VAL A 119 1.17 15.55 3.80
C VAL A 119 2.31 15.60 4.83
N TRP A 120 3.56 15.55 4.39
CA TRP A 120 4.70 15.42 5.29
C TRP A 120 4.86 16.63 6.22
N THR A 121 5.00 16.39 7.52
CA THR A 121 4.98 17.48 8.50
C THR A 121 6.29 18.26 8.59
N ALA A 122 6.19 19.56 8.86
CA ALA A 122 7.32 20.48 8.96
C ALA A 122 8.36 20.03 10.01
N GLY A 123 7.92 19.63 11.20
CA GLY A 123 8.78 19.18 12.29
C GLY A 123 9.65 17.96 11.96
N LYS A 124 9.25 17.15 10.96
CA LYS A 124 9.99 15.96 10.47
C LYS A 124 10.75 16.23 9.16
N SER A 125 11.02 17.48 8.85
CA SER A 125 11.68 17.91 7.61
C SER A 125 12.72 19.02 7.87
N MET A 126 13.35 19.53 6.82
CA MET A 126 14.22 20.72 6.90
C MET A 126 13.45 21.99 7.29
N ALA A 127 12.13 22.00 7.18
CA ALA A 127 11.28 23.09 7.66
C ALA A 127 11.12 23.12 9.20
N SER A 128 11.76 22.21 9.95
CA SER A 128 11.69 22.21 11.42
C SER A 128 12.36 23.43 12.07
N GLY A 129 13.26 24.12 11.35
CA GLY A 129 13.82 25.41 11.76
C GLY A 129 12.74 26.48 11.79
N ILE A 130 12.12 26.75 10.64
CA ILE A 130 11.04 27.75 10.53
C ILE A 130 9.84 27.40 11.41
N ALA A 131 9.51 26.12 11.57
CA ALA A 131 8.40 25.71 12.45
C ALA A 131 8.67 26.06 13.92
N ARG A 132 9.92 25.96 14.38
CA ARG A 132 10.30 26.35 15.75
C ARG A 132 10.36 27.86 15.91
N GLU A 133 10.86 28.57 14.92
CA GLU A 133 10.87 30.04 14.89
C GLU A 133 9.44 30.58 14.99
N ILE A 134 8.53 30.09 14.14
CA ILE A 134 7.13 30.48 14.10
C ILE A 134 6.41 30.15 15.41
N ALA A 135 6.58 28.92 15.92
CA ALA A 135 5.90 28.49 17.14
C ALA A 135 6.48 29.12 18.42
N GLY A 136 7.74 29.57 18.39
CA GLY A 136 8.45 30.17 19.52
C GLY A 136 8.44 31.70 19.54
N SER A 137 7.83 32.35 18.56
CA SER A 137 7.75 33.81 18.47
C SER A 137 6.93 34.40 19.63
N GLU A 138 7.39 35.52 20.21
CA GLU A 138 6.68 36.25 21.27
C GLU A 138 5.36 36.86 20.75
N THR A 139 5.34 37.23 19.47
CA THR A 139 4.15 37.70 18.75
C THR A 139 3.66 36.63 17.78
N GLU A 140 2.34 36.43 17.70
CA GLU A 140 1.76 35.45 16.77
C GLU A 140 2.14 35.80 15.33
N ILE A 141 2.87 34.90 14.67
CA ILE A 141 3.00 34.92 13.21
C ILE A 141 1.70 34.32 12.64
N PRO A 142 0.88 35.09 11.88
CA PRO A 142 -0.49 34.73 11.48
C PRO A 142 -0.51 33.77 10.29
N ILE A 143 0.19 32.65 10.41
CA ILE A 143 0.15 31.53 9.45
C ILE A 143 -0.72 30.43 10.05
N ARG A 144 -1.72 29.98 9.29
CA ARG A 144 -2.70 28.99 9.74
C ARG A 144 -2.97 27.93 8.69
N GLU A 145 -3.21 26.71 9.14
CA GLU A 145 -3.50 25.57 8.26
C GLU A 145 -4.70 24.79 8.79
N ILE A 146 -5.62 24.44 7.90
CA ILE A 146 -6.69 23.46 8.13
C ILE A 146 -6.44 22.23 7.27
N HIS A 147 -6.64 21.04 7.84
CA HIS A 147 -6.56 19.78 7.12
C HIS A 147 -7.95 19.14 7.00
N ILE A 148 -8.41 18.94 5.77
CA ILE A 148 -9.70 18.29 5.50
C ILE A 148 -9.54 16.78 5.61
N ASN A 149 -10.44 16.09 6.30
CA ASN A 149 -10.40 14.65 6.45
C ASN A 149 -10.65 13.93 5.12
N THR A 150 -10.06 12.75 4.94
CA THR A 150 -10.14 12.03 3.66
C THR A 150 -11.42 11.21 3.61
N VAL A 151 -12.32 11.56 2.68
CA VAL A 151 -13.47 10.76 2.30
C VAL A 151 -13.34 10.40 0.82
N SER A 152 -13.68 9.15 0.49
CA SER A 152 -13.78 8.64 -0.88
C SER A 152 -15.25 8.55 -1.25
N ALA A 153 -15.65 9.11 -2.37
CA ALA A 153 -17.05 9.16 -2.79
C ALA A 153 -17.22 9.01 -4.30
N LEU A 154 -18.22 8.24 -4.74
CA LEU A 154 -18.56 8.10 -6.16
C LEU A 154 -19.16 9.38 -6.76
N TYR A 155 -19.83 10.19 -5.95
CA TYR A 155 -20.46 11.45 -6.37
C TYR A 155 -19.99 12.61 -5.47
N PRO A 156 -19.95 13.85 -5.98
CA PRO A 156 -19.59 15.03 -5.20
C PRO A 156 -20.39 15.13 -3.89
N GLN A 157 -19.67 15.28 -2.79
CA GLN A 157 -20.25 15.46 -1.46
C GLN A 157 -20.32 16.95 -1.14
N LYS A 158 -21.30 17.35 -0.32
CA LYS A 158 -21.42 18.72 0.20
C LYS A 158 -20.85 18.90 1.61
N ARG A 159 -20.66 17.79 2.33
CA ARG A 159 -20.15 17.78 3.72
C ARG A 159 -18.79 17.11 3.78
N ALA A 160 -17.90 17.69 4.58
CA ALA A 160 -16.62 17.14 4.97
C ALA A 160 -16.38 17.41 6.46
N THR A 161 -15.30 16.87 7.01
CA THR A 161 -14.89 17.10 8.39
C THR A 161 -13.43 17.54 8.45
N SER A 162 -13.05 18.17 9.56
CA SER A 162 -11.68 18.47 9.95
C SER A 162 -11.58 18.21 11.45
N ASP A 163 -10.66 17.33 11.87
CA ASP A 163 -10.57 16.91 13.28
C ASP A 163 -10.22 18.07 14.23
N GLU A 164 -9.46 19.07 13.73
CA GLU A 164 -8.90 20.16 14.55
C GLU A 164 -9.23 21.57 14.04
N GLY A 165 -9.98 21.70 12.93
CA GLY A 165 -10.25 22.99 12.29
C GLY A 165 -8.97 23.71 11.84
N TRP A 166 -9.00 25.05 11.81
CA TRP A 166 -7.83 25.89 11.52
C TRP A 166 -6.90 25.97 12.73
N LYS A 167 -5.65 25.56 12.51
CA LYS A 167 -4.61 25.57 13.53
C LYS A 167 -3.75 26.83 13.44
N LYS A 168 -3.41 27.40 14.60
CA LYS A 168 -2.49 28.54 14.75
C LYS A 168 -1.01 28.13 14.61
N SER A 169 -0.15 29.13 14.49
CA SER A 169 1.31 29.01 14.36
C SER A 169 2.00 28.22 15.48
N SER A 170 1.42 28.14 16.68
CA SER A 170 1.91 27.27 17.76
C SER A 170 1.96 25.79 17.37
N ALA A 171 1.13 25.37 16.40
CA ALA A 171 1.10 24.02 15.85
C ALA A 171 1.91 23.86 14.55
N ALA A 172 2.75 24.83 14.17
CA ALA A 172 3.47 24.85 12.88
C ALA A 172 4.32 23.59 12.63
N SER A 173 4.82 22.92 13.68
CA SER A 173 5.53 21.64 13.53
C SER A 173 4.68 20.51 12.91
N GLY A 174 3.36 20.58 13.07
CA GLY A 174 2.39 19.65 12.50
C GLY A 174 1.87 20.02 11.12
N PHE A 175 2.18 21.22 10.60
CA PHE A 175 1.71 21.67 9.29
C PHE A 175 2.42 20.93 8.15
N SER A 176 1.85 20.96 6.95
CA SER A 176 2.57 20.53 5.75
C SER A 176 3.89 21.30 5.62
N ALA A 177 4.99 20.57 5.45
CA ALA A 177 6.32 21.19 5.33
C ALA A 177 6.46 22.08 4.09
N LEU A 178 5.84 21.68 2.97
CA LEU A 178 5.84 22.46 1.73
C LEU A 178 4.96 23.70 1.88
N SER A 179 3.75 23.54 2.43
CA SER A 179 2.82 24.65 2.62
C SER A 179 3.31 25.64 3.67
N LEU A 180 3.93 25.19 4.76
CA LEU A 180 4.52 26.08 5.77
C LEU A 180 5.66 26.91 5.18
N ALA A 181 6.56 26.29 4.42
CA ALA A 181 7.66 27.01 3.77
C ALA A 181 7.16 28.03 2.73
N PHE A 182 6.13 27.66 1.97
CA PHE A 182 5.43 28.56 1.06
C PHE A 182 4.79 29.75 1.80
N ALA A 183 3.98 29.46 2.82
CA ALA A 183 3.25 30.46 3.59
C ALA A 183 4.18 31.41 4.35
N HIS A 184 5.28 30.89 4.90
CA HIS A 184 6.28 31.70 5.61
C HIS A 184 6.96 32.70 4.69
N GLU A 185 7.35 32.28 3.48
CA GLU A 185 7.97 33.17 2.50
C GLU A 185 7.00 34.27 2.04
N LEU A 186 5.72 33.93 1.80
CA LEU A 186 4.69 34.92 1.50
C LEU A 186 4.47 35.90 2.65
N TYR A 187 4.35 35.39 3.89
CA TYR A 187 4.15 36.23 5.06
C TYR A 187 5.29 37.25 5.22
N ARG A 188 6.54 36.81 5.03
CA ARG A 188 7.72 37.68 5.15
C ARG A 188 7.69 38.84 4.15
N GLU A 189 7.22 38.60 2.94
CA GLU A 189 7.25 39.57 1.84
C GLU A 189 6.00 40.45 1.72
N LEU A 190 4.86 39.96 2.22
CA LEU A 190 3.56 40.62 2.11
C LEU A 190 3.09 41.22 3.44
N ASN A 191 3.54 40.68 4.57
CA ASN A 191 3.14 41.06 5.93
C ASN A 191 1.61 41.04 6.13
N VAL A 192 0.95 39.97 5.65
CA VAL A 192 -0.49 39.72 5.80
C VAL A 192 -0.73 38.28 6.27
N PRO A 193 -1.85 37.97 6.97
CA PRO A 193 -2.17 36.60 7.35
C PRO A 193 -2.14 35.63 6.17
N ILE A 194 -1.61 34.43 6.35
CA ILE A 194 -1.55 33.39 5.31
C ILE A 194 -2.25 32.12 5.79
N GLY A 195 -3.32 31.74 5.10
CA GLY A 195 -4.10 30.53 5.33
C GLY A 195 -3.79 29.45 4.30
N ILE A 196 -3.67 28.21 4.75
CA ILE A 196 -3.53 27.03 3.92
C ILE A 196 -4.75 26.11 4.12
N LEU A 197 -5.51 25.88 3.04
CA LEU A 197 -6.54 24.86 2.96
C LEU A 197 -5.94 23.56 2.42
N LEU A 198 -5.53 22.65 3.31
CA LEU A 198 -4.83 21.42 2.96
C LEU A 198 -5.80 20.26 2.68
N SER A 199 -5.76 19.76 1.45
CA SER A 199 -6.49 18.58 0.99
C SER A 199 -5.56 17.61 0.26
N ALA A 200 -4.74 16.86 1.01
CA ALA A 200 -3.78 15.90 0.47
C ALA A 200 -3.96 14.50 1.04
N HIS A 201 -3.51 13.46 0.32
CA HIS A 201 -3.55 12.08 0.81
C HIS A 201 -2.45 11.18 0.23
N SER A 202 -1.75 10.44 1.09
CA SER A 202 -0.62 9.57 0.71
C SER A 202 -0.99 8.41 -0.22
N ASN A 203 -0.04 8.02 -1.09
CA ASN A 203 -0.18 6.89 -2.02
C ASN A 203 -1.44 7.01 -2.92
N THR A 204 -1.62 8.19 -3.52
CA THR A 204 -2.80 8.52 -4.32
C THR A 204 -2.35 8.99 -5.70
N ARG A 205 -3.01 8.45 -6.73
CA ARG A 205 -2.79 8.82 -8.12
C ARG A 205 -3.57 10.11 -8.46
N ILE A 206 -3.09 10.90 -9.42
CA ILE A 206 -3.63 12.23 -9.75
C ILE A 206 -5.12 12.22 -10.13
N GLU A 207 -5.56 11.20 -10.84
CA GLU A 207 -6.93 11.05 -11.32
C GLU A 207 -7.95 11.04 -10.19
N ALA A 208 -7.58 10.59 -8.97
CA ALA A 208 -8.48 10.59 -7.82
C ALA A 208 -8.83 12.01 -7.32
N PHE A 209 -7.95 12.99 -7.55
CA PHE A 209 -8.15 14.41 -7.17
C PHE A 209 -8.76 15.25 -8.28
N THR A 210 -9.05 14.64 -9.43
CA THR A 210 -9.50 15.34 -10.63
C THR A 210 -11.02 15.28 -10.75
N GLN A 211 -11.64 16.41 -11.07
CA GLN A 211 -13.08 16.49 -11.33
C GLN A 211 -13.49 15.54 -12.46
N ARG A 212 -14.64 14.87 -12.32
CA ARG A 212 -15.15 13.89 -13.28
C ARG A 212 -15.28 14.48 -14.68
N GLU A 213 -15.91 15.66 -14.78
CA GLU A 213 -16.20 16.34 -16.04
C GLU A 213 -14.91 16.59 -16.85
N ALA A 214 -13.83 16.98 -16.17
CA ALA A 214 -12.54 17.22 -16.80
C ALA A 214 -11.85 15.94 -17.30
N ILE A 215 -12.03 14.81 -16.61
CA ILE A 215 -11.55 13.51 -17.09
C ILE A 215 -12.33 13.09 -18.33
N GLU A 216 -13.66 13.17 -18.27
CA GLU A 216 -14.53 12.74 -19.37
C GLU A 216 -14.39 13.61 -20.63
N ALA A 217 -14.06 14.89 -20.47
CA ALA A 217 -13.82 15.82 -21.58
C ALA A 217 -12.43 15.65 -22.23
N HIS A 218 -11.46 15.03 -21.55
CA HIS A 218 -10.09 14.94 -22.04
C HIS A 218 -9.92 13.79 -23.05
N PRO A 219 -9.46 14.05 -24.29
CA PRO A 219 -9.43 13.05 -25.36
C PRO A 219 -8.50 11.86 -25.09
N GLU A 220 -7.42 12.07 -24.33
CA GLU A 220 -6.47 10.99 -23.98
C GLU A 220 -6.88 10.15 -22.74
N LEU A 221 -7.95 10.51 -22.02
CA LEU A 221 -8.33 9.88 -20.74
C LEU A 221 -9.53 8.94 -20.85
N GLY A 222 -9.82 8.41 -22.05
CA GLY A 222 -10.97 7.52 -22.29
C GLY A 222 -11.05 6.33 -21.32
N ARG A 223 -9.91 5.71 -20.97
CA ARG A 223 -9.88 4.60 -19.98
C ARG A 223 -10.32 5.02 -18.58
N ASP A 224 -9.89 6.20 -18.13
CA ASP A 224 -10.28 6.71 -16.81
C ASP A 224 -11.77 7.09 -16.81
N ALA A 225 -12.26 7.66 -17.93
CA ALA A 225 -13.68 7.94 -18.13
C ALA A 225 -14.55 6.67 -18.16
N ASP A 226 -14.08 5.61 -18.83
CA ASP A 226 -14.79 4.32 -18.87
C ASP A 226 -14.90 3.70 -17.47
N LEU A 227 -13.84 3.76 -16.66
CA LEU A 227 -13.88 3.30 -15.26
C LEU A 227 -14.89 4.06 -14.40
N ILE A 228 -15.06 5.37 -14.64
CA ILE A 228 -16.08 6.18 -13.97
C ILE A 228 -17.48 5.74 -14.43
N ARG A 229 -17.69 5.60 -15.74
CA ARG A 229 -18.99 5.25 -16.34
C ARG A 229 -19.44 3.84 -15.98
N ASP A 230 -18.53 2.88 -15.95
CA ASP A 230 -18.80 1.50 -15.51
C ASP A 230 -19.33 1.45 -14.07
N ALA A 231 -18.91 2.37 -13.21
CA ALA A 231 -19.34 2.46 -11.81
C ALA A 231 -20.63 3.27 -11.61
N ASP A 232 -21.13 3.95 -12.64
CA ASP A 232 -22.25 4.89 -12.54
C ASP A 232 -23.53 4.30 -13.15
N PRO A 233 -24.47 3.78 -12.32
CA PRO A 233 -25.71 3.18 -12.81
C PRO A 233 -26.68 4.18 -13.45
N LEU A 234 -26.41 5.48 -13.38
CA LEU A 234 -27.15 6.49 -14.14
C LEU A 234 -26.84 6.41 -15.65
N THR A 235 -25.67 5.89 -16.01
CA THR A 235 -25.28 5.70 -17.41
C THR A 235 -25.75 4.34 -17.95
N ALA A 236 -25.96 4.25 -19.28
CA ALA A 236 -26.28 2.98 -19.92
C ALA A 236 -25.13 1.95 -19.78
N GLN A 237 -23.90 2.43 -19.82
CA GLN A 237 -22.69 1.62 -19.63
C GLN A 237 -22.64 1.02 -18.22
N GLY A 238 -22.80 1.84 -17.17
CA GLY A 238 -22.80 1.37 -15.79
C GLY A 238 -23.90 0.35 -15.50
N ARG A 239 -25.14 0.58 -16.00
CA ARG A 239 -26.20 -0.44 -15.89
C ARG A 239 -25.80 -1.78 -16.51
N ALA A 240 -25.22 -1.76 -17.70
CA ALA A 240 -24.74 -2.97 -18.35
C ALA A 240 -23.60 -3.63 -17.56
N ALA A 241 -22.69 -2.85 -16.99
CA ALA A 241 -21.57 -3.34 -16.20
C ALA A 241 -22.02 -4.02 -14.89
N PHE A 242 -23.00 -3.45 -14.18
CA PHE A 242 -23.59 -4.10 -12.98
C PHE A 242 -24.34 -5.39 -13.33
N GLU A 243 -25.10 -5.40 -14.42
CA GLU A 243 -25.75 -6.64 -14.91
C GLU A 243 -24.74 -7.73 -15.27
N GLN A 244 -23.61 -7.35 -15.87
CA GLN A 244 -22.53 -8.28 -16.16
C GLN A 244 -21.87 -8.78 -14.86
N TYR A 245 -21.62 -7.89 -13.90
CA TYR A 245 -21.06 -8.25 -12.59
C TYR A 245 -21.91 -9.31 -11.87
N TYR A 246 -23.24 -9.20 -11.88
CA TYR A 246 -24.11 -10.21 -11.26
C TYR A 246 -23.97 -11.59 -11.92
N LYS A 247 -23.87 -11.63 -13.25
CA LYS A 247 -23.67 -12.88 -14.01
C LYS A 247 -22.30 -13.48 -13.74
N ASP A 248 -21.26 -12.65 -13.75
CA ASP A 248 -19.88 -13.07 -13.51
C ASP A 248 -19.73 -13.60 -12.10
N LEU A 249 -20.34 -12.94 -11.10
CA LEU A 249 -20.26 -13.39 -9.71
C LEU A 249 -20.99 -14.73 -9.51
N ALA A 250 -22.13 -14.93 -10.15
CA ALA A 250 -22.85 -16.21 -10.12
C ALA A 250 -22.05 -17.34 -10.81
N ALA A 251 -21.44 -17.05 -11.96
CA ALA A 251 -20.57 -18.01 -12.66
C ALA A 251 -19.34 -18.36 -11.82
N TRP A 252 -18.69 -17.34 -11.24
CA TRP A 252 -17.56 -17.49 -10.34
C TRP A 252 -17.93 -18.34 -9.13
N GLN A 253 -19.06 -18.10 -8.47
CA GLN A 253 -19.46 -18.87 -7.27
C GLN A 253 -19.50 -20.38 -7.56
N LYS A 254 -20.03 -20.75 -8.73
CA LYS A 254 -20.11 -22.15 -9.17
C LYS A 254 -18.72 -22.71 -9.45
N GLU A 255 -17.96 -22.07 -10.34
CA GLU A 255 -16.62 -22.53 -10.74
C GLU A 255 -15.66 -22.60 -9.54
N ALA A 256 -15.65 -21.56 -8.70
CA ALA A 256 -14.85 -21.48 -7.49
C ALA A 256 -15.25 -22.54 -6.46
N GLY A 257 -16.54 -22.87 -6.36
CA GLY A 257 -17.03 -23.94 -5.49
C GLY A 257 -16.56 -25.31 -5.95
N ASP A 258 -16.72 -25.62 -7.23
CA ASP A 258 -16.28 -26.88 -7.83
C ASP A 258 -14.75 -27.06 -7.69
N MET A 259 -13.97 -26.01 -7.96
CA MET A 259 -12.51 -26.01 -7.79
C MET A 259 -12.08 -26.16 -6.33
N ALA A 260 -12.78 -25.52 -5.39
CA ALA A 260 -12.46 -25.63 -3.96
C ALA A 260 -12.69 -27.06 -3.44
N LEU A 261 -13.76 -27.74 -3.88
CA LEU A 261 -14.01 -29.14 -3.55
C LEU A 261 -12.95 -30.08 -4.14
N ALA A 262 -12.48 -29.78 -5.35
CA ALA A 262 -11.46 -30.58 -6.02
C ALA A 262 -10.04 -30.34 -5.47
N GLY A 263 -9.84 -29.41 -4.52
CA GLY A 263 -8.51 -29.03 -4.02
C GLY A 263 -7.70 -28.20 -5.03
N GLY A 264 -8.38 -27.58 -6.00
CA GLY A 264 -7.80 -26.79 -7.08
C GLY A 264 -7.51 -25.34 -6.72
N ARG A 265 -6.93 -24.61 -7.69
CA ARG A 265 -6.73 -23.17 -7.58
C ARG A 265 -8.06 -22.44 -7.77
N ILE A 266 -8.51 -21.74 -6.74
CA ILE A 266 -9.74 -20.94 -6.80
C ILE A 266 -9.53 -19.73 -7.74
N PRO A 267 -10.42 -19.51 -8.74
CA PRO A 267 -10.35 -18.35 -9.62
C PRO A 267 -10.56 -17.05 -8.84
N ALA A 268 -10.00 -15.96 -9.37
CA ALA A 268 -10.18 -14.64 -8.76
C ALA A 268 -11.66 -14.21 -8.87
N ARG A 269 -12.20 -13.70 -7.76
CA ARG A 269 -13.56 -13.16 -7.73
C ARG A 269 -13.66 -11.94 -8.64
N PRO A 270 -14.76 -11.77 -9.41
CA PRO A 270 -15.03 -10.55 -10.17
C PRO A 270 -15.00 -9.32 -9.26
N ASN A 271 -14.40 -8.23 -9.74
CA ASN A 271 -14.43 -6.94 -9.06
C ASN A 271 -15.75 -6.23 -9.34
N LEU A 272 -16.14 -5.34 -8.43
CA LEU A 272 -17.24 -4.40 -8.70
C LEU A 272 -16.94 -3.56 -9.95
N PRO A 273 -17.97 -3.15 -10.72
CA PRO A 273 -17.80 -2.37 -11.95
C PRO A 273 -16.98 -1.09 -11.76
N GLY A 274 -16.02 -0.86 -12.65
CA GLY A 274 -15.24 0.38 -12.70
C GLY A 274 -14.63 0.78 -11.35
N ILE A 275 -14.86 2.02 -10.95
CA ILE A 275 -14.43 2.57 -9.65
C ILE A 275 -15.37 2.24 -8.47
N ALA A 276 -16.47 1.50 -8.65
CA ALA A 276 -17.51 1.35 -7.61
C ALA A 276 -17.00 0.73 -6.29
N GLY A 277 -16.01 -0.17 -6.38
CA GLY A 277 -15.32 -0.77 -5.23
C GLY A 277 -13.92 -0.22 -4.96
N MET A 278 -13.47 0.77 -5.73
CA MET A 278 -12.16 1.40 -5.52
C MET A 278 -12.24 2.42 -4.39
N TRP A 279 -11.17 2.56 -3.61
CA TRP A 279 -11.09 3.62 -2.58
C TRP A 279 -10.38 4.89 -3.10
N ARG A 280 -9.53 4.74 -4.11
CA ARG A 280 -8.75 5.82 -4.74
C ARG A 280 -8.94 5.82 -6.27
N GLY A 281 -10.15 5.48 -6.72
CA GLY A 281 -10.48 5.54 -8.15
C GLY A 281 -10.47 6.97 -8.67
N PRO A 282 -10.42 7.18 -10.00
CA PRO A 282 -10.71 8.46 -10.64
C PRO A 282 -11.85 9.24 -9.94
N SER A 283 -11.62 10.53 -9.72
CA SER A 283 -12.54 11.50 -9.09
C SER A 283 -12.98 11.26 -7.65
N GLN A 284 -12.65 10.13 -7.02
CA GLN A 284 -13.24 9.80 -5.72
C GLN A 284 -12.83 10.73 -4.57
N PHE A 285 -11.58 11.21 -4.57
CA PHE A 285 -11.11 12.18 -3.57
C PHE A 285 -11.51 13.60 -3.94
N PHE A 286 -11.61 13.93 -5.23
CA PHE A 286 -12.25 15.17 -5.64
C PHE A 286 -13.66 15.24 -5.02
N ASN A 287 -14.47 14.21 -5.25
CA ASN A 287 -15.84 14.13 -4.80
C ASN A 287 -16.01 14.17 -3.27
N GLY A 288 -15.26 13.34 -2.53
CA GLY A 288 -15.44 13.22 -1.09
C GLY A 288 -14.69 14.26 -0.25
N LYS A 289 -13.60 14.83 -0.78
CA LYS A 289 -12.65 15.64 0.00
C LYS A 289 -12.48 17.07 -0.52
N ILE A 290 -12.57 17.29 -1.84
CA ILE A 290 -12.34 18.61 -2.44
C ILE A 290 -13.66 19.33 -2.70
N ALA A 291 -14.63 18.70 -3.33
CA ALA A 291 -15.94 19.28 -3.63
C ALA A 291 -16.65 19.91 -2.41
N PRO A 292 -16.61 19.31 -1.19
CA PRO A 292 -17.25 19.92 -0.02
C PRO A 292 -16.65 21.24 0.48
N VAL A 293 -15.41 21.57 0.07
CA VAL A 293 -14.74 22.82 0.46
C VAL A 293 -14.78 23.87 -0.64
N ILE A 294 -15.33 23.53 -1.80
CA ILE A 294 -15.68 24.49 -2.84
C ILE A 294 -17.02 25.12 -2.45
N PRO A 295 -17.19 26.45 -2.52
CA PRO A 295 -16.31 27.42 -3.20
C PRO A 295 -15.46 28.29 -2.24
N TYR A 296 -14.76 27.73 -1.22
CA TYR A 296 -13.95 28.56 -0.32
C TYR A 296 -13.03 29.49 -1.11
N ALA A 297 -13.08 30.80 -0.82
CA ALA A 297 -12.29 31.77 -1.56
C ALA A 297 -10.80 31.53 -1.33
N ILE A 298 -10.06 31.43 -2.43
CA ILE A 298 -8.61 31.18 -2.48
C ILE A 298 -7.97 32.11 -3.50
N ARG A 299 -6.67 32.35 -3.35
CA ARG A 299 -5.83 33.04 -4.34
C ARG A 299 -5.39 32.12 -5.48
N GLY A 300 -5.13 30.85 -5.17
CA GLY A 300 -4.61 29.85 -6.10
C GLY A 300 -4.30 28.53 -5.40
N ALA A 301 -3.67 27.62 -6.13
CA ALA A 301 -3.39 26.26 -5.67
C ALA A 301 -1.90 25.89 -5.75
N ILE A 302 -1.44 25.11 -4.77
CA ILE A 302 -0.12 24.46 -4.77
C ILE A 302 -0.24 22.93 -4.79
N TRP A 303 0.63 22.27 -5.58
CA TRP A 303 0.53 20.83 -5.88
C TRP A 303 1.87 20.08 -5.75
N CYS A 304 1.86 18.97 -5.01
CA CYS A 304 3.00 18.06 -4.94
C CYS A 304 2.56 16.59 -5.05
N GLN A 305 2.65 16.07 -6.29
CA GLN A 305 2.28 14.69 -6.61
C GLN A 305 3.06 14.17 -7.82
N GLY A 306 3.09 12.85 -7.95
CA GLY A 306 3.59 12.15 -9.14
C GLY A 306 4.15 10.77 -8.81
N THR A 307 4.51 10.51 -7.55
CA THR A 307 5.17 9.26 -7.15
C THR A 307 4.32 8.03 -7.48
N SER A 308 3.02 8.06 -7.19
CA SER A 308 2.09 6.96 -7.47
C SER A 308 1.78 6.78 -8.97
N ASN A 309 2.13 7.77 -9.79
CA ASN A 309 1.99 7.77 -11.25
C ASN A 309 3.36 7.67 -11.96
N SER A 310 4.45 7.34 -11.25
CA SER A 310 5.80 7.33 -11.82
C SER A 310 6.00 6.38 -13.00
N GLY A 311 5.14 5.37 -13.15
CA GLY A 311 5.13 4.43 -14.27
C GLY A 311 4.09 4.72 -15.36
N ASP A 312 3.43 5.88 -15.34
CA ASP A 312 2.36 6.20 -16.29
C ASP A 312 2.86 6.59 -17.68
N GLY A 313 4.10 7.06 -17.79
CA GLY A 313 4.59 7.66 -19.04
C GLY A 313 3.84 8.95 -19.39
N ARG A 314 3.65 9.20 -20.69
CA ARG A 314 3.12 10.49 -21.18
C ARG A 314 1.70 10.82 -20.74
N ILE A 315 0.86 9.82 -20.44
CA ILE A 315 -0.54 10.05 -20.04
C ILE A 315 -0.65 10.87 -18.74
N TYR A 316 0.42 10.96 -17.94
CA TYR A 316 0.43 11.81 -16.76
C TYR A 316 0.28 13.31 -17.11
N ALA A 317 0.75 13.77 -18.27
CA ALA A 317 0.53 15.15 -18.71
C ALA A 317 -0.96 15.43 -18.96
N ALA A 318 -1.65 14.55 -19.69
CA ALA A 318 -3.10 14.62 -19.89
C ALA A 318 -3.88 14.65 -18.57
N ARG A 319 -3.46 13.85 -17.58
CA ARG A 319 -4.06 13.86 -16.24
C ARG A 319 -3.81 15.16 -15.48
N MET A 320 -2.65 15.80 -15.66
CA MET A 320 -2.40 17.13 -15.11
C MET A 320 -3.26 18.21 -15.78
N GLU A 321 -3.47 18.13 -17.09
CA GLU A 321 -4.38 19.03 -17.83
C GLU A 321 -5.81 18.90 -17.31
N ALA A 322 -6.31 17.68 -17.16
CA ALA A 322 -7.61 17.42 -16.57
C ALA A 322 -7.70 17.92 -15.11
N LEU A 323 -6.66 17.72 -14.29
CA LEU A 323 -6.63 18.22 -12.90
C LEU A 323 -6.78 19.75 -12.86
N VAL A 324 -5.94 20.47 -13.60
CA VAL A 324 -5.93 21.95 -13.57
C VAL A 324 -7.21 22.51 -14.14
N ASN A 325 -7.68 22.00 -15.28
CA ASN A 325 -8.92 22.46 -15.88
C ASN A 325 -10.13 22.15 -14.99
N GLY A 326 -10.17 20.96 -14.37
CA GLY A 326 -11.24 20.60 -13.43
C GLY A 326 -11.24 21.46 -12.17
N TRP A 327 -10.10 21.83 -11.63
CA TRP A 327 -10.09 22.75 -10.47
C TRP A 327 -10.47 24.18 -10.87
N ARG A 328 -10.05 24.65 -12.03
CA ARG A 328 -10.46 25.96 -12.58
C ARG A 328 -11.96 26.03 -12.80
N ASP A 329 -12.55 24.98 -13.39
CA ASP A 329 -14.00 24.86 -13.56
C ASP A 329 -14.73 24.81 -12.21
N ALA A 330 -14.32 23.92 -11.32
CA ALA A 330 -15.02 23.70 -10.06
C ALA A 330 -15.00 24.93 -9.12
N TRP A 331 -13.93 25.72 -9.12
CA TRP A 331 -13.85 26.97 -8.35
C TRP A 331 -14.42 28.21 -9.07
N ASP A 332 -14.84 28.07 -10.32
CA ASP A 332 -15.18 29.20 -11.21
C ASP A 332 -14.03 30.23 -11.32
N MET A 333 -12.81 29.70 -11.50
CA MET A 333 -11.56 30.47 -11.59
C MET A 333 -10.77 30.03 -12.83
N PRO A 334 -11.14 30.48 -14.05
CA PRO A 334 -10.45 30.09 -15.29
C PRO A 334 -8.95 30.42 -15.30
N ASP A 335 -8.57 31.49 -14.58
CA ASP A 335 -7.19 31.96 -14.45
C ASP A 335 -6.52 31.51 -13.13
N MET A 336 -7.07 30.51 -12.44
CA MET A 336 -6.52 30.05 -11.14
C MET A 336 -5.00 29.80 -11.25
N PRO A 337 -4.17 30.49 -10.43
CA PRO A 337 -2.76 30.21 -10.30
C PRO A 337 -2.55 28.78 -9.80
N PHE A 338 -1.69 28.02 -10.49
CA PHE A 338 -1.38 26.64 -10.14
C PHE A 338 0.13 26.40 -10.12
N TYR A 339 0.68 26.19 -8.92
CA TYR A 339 2.12 26.01 -8.72
C TYR A 339 2.44 24.61 -8.24
N PHE A 340 3.28 23.90 -8.98
CA PHE A 340 3.59 22.52 -8.67
C PHE A 340 5.08 22.24 -8.60
N THR A 341 5.43 21.21 -7.86
CA THR A 341 6.81 20.72 -7.80
C THR A 341 7.06 19.63 -8.83
N GLN A 342 8.13 19.78 -9.62
CA GLN A 342 8.66 18.68 -10.42
C GLN A 342 9.13 17.56 -9.49
N MET A 343 8.90 16.29 -9.82
CA MET A 343 9.22 15.14 -8.97
C MET A 343 10.66 15.17 -8.45
N GLN A 344 10.85 14.84 -7.18
CA GLN A 344 12.17 14.77 -6.57
C GLN A 344 13.02 13.63 -7.14
N CYS A 345 14.33 13.73 -6.98
CA CYS A 345 15.25 12.63 -7.28
C CYS A 345 15.08 11.48 -6.26
N TYR A 346 15.11 10.23 -6.73
CA TYR A 346 14.90 9.03 -5.91
C TYR A 346 15.65 7.83 -6.48
N GLY A 347 16.36 7.08 -5.64
CA GLY A 347 17.13 5.90 -6.02
C GLY A 347 18.62 6.05 -5.71
N ALA A 348 19.47 5.33 -6.43
CA ALA A 348 20.92 5.51 -6.36
C ALA A 348 21.41 6.37 -7.54
N PRO A 349 22.50 7.16 -7.37
CA PRO A 349 23.17 7.81 -8.50
C PRO A 349 23.66 6.76 -9.49
N ASP A 350 23.02 6.74 -10.65
CA ASP A 350 23.38 5.92 -11.80
C ASP A 350 22.97 6.74 -13.04
N PRO A 351 23.91 7.06 -13.96
CA PRO A 351 23.62 7.84 -15.14
C PRO A 351 22.72 7.09 -16.15
N ASP A 352 22.67 5.75 -16.11
CA ASP A 352 21.92 4.90 -17.04
C ASP A 352 20.55 4.47 -16.49
N ASN A 353 20.29 4.73 -15.21
CA ASN A 353 18.99 4.53 -14.59
C ASN A 353 18.14 5.81 -14.73
N VAL A 354 17.01 5.73 -15.43
CA VAL A 354 16.10 6.87 -15.61
C VAL A 354 15.32 7.18 -14.33
N GLY A 355 14.79 6.18 -13.63
CA GLY A 355 13.99 6.36 -12.41
C GLY A 355 12.88 7.41 -12.58
N PHE A 356 12.88 8.45 -11.74
CA PHE A 356 11.89 9.55 -11.83
C PHE A 356 12.24 10.62 -12.88
N ALA A 357 13.25 10.43 -13.74
CA ALA A 357 13.52 11.38 -14.83
C ALA A 357 12.37 11.47 -15.83
N ASP A 358 11.72 10.34 -16.16
CA ASP A 358 10.56 10.31 -17.06
C ASP A 358 9.43 11.20 -16.55
N ILE A 359 8.95 10.97 -15.33
CA ILE A 359 7.84 11.77 -14.80
C ILE A 359 8.21 13.25 -14.64
N ARG A 360 9.47 13.58 -14.32
CA ARG A 360 9.95 14.98 -14.30
C ARG A 360 9.85 15.62 -15.68
N GLN A 361 10.17 14.87 -16.73
CA GLN A 361 10.07 15.35 -18.10
C GLN A 361 8.63 15.40 -18.61
N VAL A 362 7.76 14.48 -18.18
CA VAL A 362 6.31 14.57 -18.46
C VAL A 362 5.71 15.81 -17.80
N GLN A 363 6.10 16.10 -16.55
CA GLN A 363 5.72 17.34 -15.85
C GLN A 363 6.25 18.60 -16.55
N HIS A 364 7.47 18.55 -17.08
CA HIS A 364 8.00 19.64 -17.90
C HIS A 364 7.20 19.82 -19.19
N ARG A 365 6.85 18.73 -19.88
CA ARG A 365 5.98 18.76 -21.06
C ARG A 365 4.62 19.40 -20.75
N PHE A 366 3.97 18.96 -19.67
CA PHE A 366 2.73 19.57 -19.20
C PHE A 366 2.89 21.08 -19.02
N PHE A 367 3.93 21.50 -18.28
CA PHE A 367 4.21 22.92 -18.05
C PHE A 367 4.42 23.69 -19.35
N MET A 368 5.21 23.18 -20.29
CA MET A 368 5.46 23.83 -21.58
C MET A 368 4.19 24.01 -22.42
N ASN A 369 3.24 23.09 -22.31
CA ASN A 369 1.97 23.15 -23.04
C ASN A 369 0.90 24.02 -22.34
N ASN A 370 1.05 24.31 -21.05
CA ASN A 370 0.01 24.91 -20.20
C ASN A 370 0.56 26.05 -19.34
N ARG A 371 1.31 27.00 -19.94
CA ARG A 371 2.11 28.01 -19.21
C ARG A 371 1.31 29.08 -18.48
N GLU A 372 0.11 29.37 -18.95
CA GLU A 372 -0.70 30.47 -18.44
C GLU A 372 -1.18 30.19 -17.01
N ASN A 373 -0.77 31.05 -16.07
CA ASN A 373 -1.03 30.92 -14.64
C ASN A 373 -0.59 29.56 -14.04
N VAL A 374 0.46 28.95 -14.62
CA VAL A 374 1.06 27.72 -14.12
C VAL A 374 2.55 27.93 -13.89
N GLY A 375 3.06 27.44 -12.77
CA GLY A 375 4.48 27.49 -12.41
C GLY A 375 5.01 26.12 -11.99
N MET A 376 6.23 25.81 -12.43
CA MET A 376 6.91 24.56 -12.13
C MET A 376 8.17 24.82 -11.29
N VAL A 377 8.27 24.15 -10.15
CA VAL A 377 9.47 24.19 -9.29
C VAL A 377 10.36 22.98 -9.57
N VAL A 378 11.55 23.25 -10.13
CA VAL A 378 12.59 22.25 -10.37
C VAL A 378 13.20 21.78 -9.04
N GLN A 379 13.43 20.47 -8.91
CA GLN A 379 13.95 19.81 -7.70
C GLN A 379 15.19 18.93 -7.93
N SER A 380 15.78 18.94 -9.13
CA SER A 380 16.94 18.10 -9.46
C SER A 380 18.19 18.41 -8.64
N ASP A 381 18.29 19.62 -8.11
CA ASP A 381 19.45 20.13 -7.38
C ASP A 381 19.40 19.87 -5.86
N LEU A 382 18.36 19.18 -5.36
CA LEU A 382 18.20 18.97 -3.92
C LEU A 382 19.27 18.05 -3.31
N ASN A 383 20.03 17.28 -4.09
CA ASN A 383 21.17 16.47 -3.62
C ASN A 383 20.88 15.61 -2.36
N SER A 384 19.75 14.91 -2.35
CA SER A 384 19.11 14.29 -1.16
C SER A 384 20.04 13.47 -0.24
N ALA A 385 19.93 13.68 1.08
CA ALA A 385 20.72 13.04 2.12
C ALA A 385 20.41 11.54 2.31
N ARG A 386 19.29 11.09 1.76
CA ARG A 386 18.85 9.70 1.74
C ARG A 386 18.45 9.37 0.30
N PRO A 387 19.41 9.11 -0.61
CA PRO A 387 19.10 8.85 -2.01
C PRO A 387 18.03 7.76 -2.18
N GLY A 388 18.01 6.74 -1.31
CA GLY A 388 17.00 5.67 -1.31
C GLY A 388 15.65 5.97 -0.63
N GLY A 389 15.41 7.20 -0.14
CA GLY A 389 14.18 7.58 0.54
C GLY A 389 13.21 8.34 -0.39
N ILE A 390 12.03 7.76 -0.65
CA ILE A 390 11.01 8.37 -1.52
C ILE A 390 10.42 9.67 -0.92
N HIS A 391 10.56 9.84 0.39
CA HIS A 391 10.22 11.06 1.13
C HIS A 391 11.51 11.84 1.44
N TYR A 392 11.82 12.82 0.59
CA TYR A 392 13.00 13.66 0.71
C TYR A 392 12.89 14.63 1.90
N TYR A 393 14.00 14.89 2.57
CA TYR A 393 14.03 15.69 3.81
C TYR A 393 13.86 17.20 3.55
N ASN A 394 14.45 17.70 2.46
CA ASN A 394 14.42 19.12 2.14
C ASN A 394 13.12 19.54 1.42
N LYS A 395 12.09 19.84 2.20
CA LYS A 395 10.84 20.44 1.71
C LYS A 395 10.80 21.96 1.84
N LEU A 396 11.81 22.53 2.49
CA LEU A 396 11.92 23.98 2.72
C LEU A 396 12.12 24.73 1.41
N HIS A 397 13.16 24.41 0.65
CA HIS A 397 13.50 25.17 -0.56
C HIS A 397 12.44 25.05 -1.67
N PRO A 398 11.85 23.87 -1.95
CA PRO A 398 10.77 23.79 -2.93
C PRO A 398 9.53 24.60 -2.53
N GLY A 399 9.17 24.64 -1.24
CA GLY A 399 8.09 25.50 -0.74
C GLY A 399 8.38 26.99 -0.95
N MET A 400 9.60 27.43 -0.62
CA MET A 400 10.05 28.80 -0.88
C MET A 400 10.04 29.14 -2.38
N ARG A 401 10.45 28.21 -3.25
CA ARG A 401 10.43 28.40 -4.71
C ARG A 401 9.01 28.52 -5.25
N MET A 402 8.04 27.78 -4.72
CA MET A 402 6.62 27.97 -5.07
C MET A 402 6.13 29.37 -4.66
N ALA A 403 6.58 29.88 -3.50
CA ALA A 403 6.22 31.24 -3.07
C ALA A 403 6.82 32.31 -3.97
N ARG A 404 8.02 32.10 -4.55
CA ARG A 404 8.60 33.03 -5.53
C ARG A 404 7.76 33.16 -6.79
N TRP A 405 7.19 32.06 -7.28
CA TRP A 405 6.23 32.10 -8.38
C TRP A 405 5.03 32.99 -8.01
N ALA A 406 4.46 32.78 -6.82
CA ALA A 406 3.35 33.59 -6.33
C ALA A 406 3.69 35.08 -6.20
N LEU A 407 4.84 35.39 -5.61
CA LEU A 407 5.34 36.75 -5.42
C LEU A 407 5.56 37.49 -6.74
N ALA A 408 6.09 36.81 -7.76
CA ALA A 408 6.32 37.41 -9.06
C ALA A 408 5.01 37.65 -9.82
N ASN A 409 4.16 36.62 -9.92
CA ASN A 409 3.00 36.64 -10.82
C ASN A 409 1.77 37.31 -10.20
N GLU A 410 1.43 37.01 -8.95
CA GLU A 410 0.20 37.53 -8.31
C GLU A 410 0.44 38.83 -7.56
N TYR A 411 1.68 39.06 -7.11
CA TYR A 411 2.02 40.21 -6.26
C TYR A 411 3.01 41.19 -6.90
N GLY A 412 3.40 40.97 -8.16
CA GLY A 412 4.20 41.90 -8.96
C GLY A 412 5.58 42.20 -8.40
N LYS A 413 6.16 41.30 -7.60
CA LYS A 413 7.50 41.47 -7.03
C LYS A 413 8.55 41.20 -8.11
N ASP A 414 9.50 42.11 -8.27
CA ASP A 414 10.65 41.94 -9.15
C ASP A 414 11.69 41.00 -8.53
N ILE A 415 11.44 39.69 -8.68
CA ILE A 415 12.29 38.62 -8.14
C ILE A 415 12.49 37.51 -9.17
N ALA A 416 13.61 36.80 -9.08
CA ALA A 416 13.81 35.58 -9.83
C ALA A 416 12.99 34.43 -9.24
N PHE A 417 12.07 33.89 -10.03
CA PHE A 417 11.11 32.86 -9.60
C PHE A 417 11.29 31.49 -10.25
N THR A 418 12.06 31.40 -11.35
CA THR A 418 12.38 30.13 -12.01
C THR A 418 13.86 30.07 -12.42
N GLY A 419 14.36 28.87 -12.64
CA GLY A 419 15.68 28.62 -13.23
C GLY A 419 15.62 28.54 -14.76
N PRO A 420 16.76 28.31 -15.44
CA PRO A 420 16.79 28.17 -16.89
C PRO A 420 15.83 27.08 -17.41
N ILE A 421 14.92 27.47 -18.30
CA ILE A 421 13.96 26.56 -18.94
C ILE A 421 14.51 26.18 -20.31
N TYR A 422 14.69 24.88 -20.55
CA TYR A 422 15.20 24.36 -21.81
C TYR A 422 14.26 24.71 -22.98
N SER A 423 14.81 25.27 -24.07
CA SER A 423 14.03 25.68 -25.25
C SER A 423 14.39 24.93 -26.54
N GLY A 424 15.48 24.16 -26.54
CA GLY A 424 15.90 23.36 -27.71
C GLY A 424 17.41 23.23 -27.83
N TYR A 425 17.86 22.63 -28.93
CA TYR A 425 19.27 22.60 -29.30
C TYR A 425 19.48 22.63 -30.82
N GLU A 426 20.69 23.01 -31.23
CA GLU A 426 21.18 22.91 -32.60
C GLU A 426 22.48 22.08 -32.62
N VAL A 427 22.67 21.28 -33.66
CA VAL A 427 23.94 20.56 -33.90
C VAL A 427 24.74 21.33 -34.94
N LYS A 428 25.95 21.76 -34.57
CA LYS A 428 26.86 22.51 -35.44
C LYS A 428 28.29 22.01 -35.27
N ASP A 429 28.92 21.61 -36.37
CA ASP A 429 30.32 21.14 -36.42
C ASP A 429 30.63 20.06 -35.36
N GLY A 430 29.73 19.08 -35.21
CA GLY A 430 29.86 18.00 -34.22
C GLY A 430 29.66 18.41 -32.76
N LYS A 431 29.21 19.64 -32.50
CA LYS A 431 28.87 20.15 -31.17
C LYS A 431 27.37 20.42 -31.06
N VAL A 432 26.82 20.27 -29.87
CA VAL A 432 25.43 20.60 -29.57
C VAL A 432 25.38 21.93 -28.82
N ILE A 433 24.65 22.89 -29.35
CA ILE A 433 24.39 24.19 -28.72
C ILE A 433 23.01 24.13 -28.10
N VAL A 434 22.93 24.10 -26.76
CA VAL A 434 21.70 24.04 -25.98
C VAL A 434 21.24 25.46 -25.65
N SER A 435 19.96 25.73 -25.89
CA SER A 435 19.32 27.02 -25.66
C SER A 435 18.32 26.96 -24.51
N PHE A 436 18.12 28.12 -23.88
CA PHE A 436 17.18 28.32 -22.78
C PHE A 436 16.28 29.52 -23.06
N GLU A 437 15.11 29.58 -22.42
CA GLU A 437 14.22 30.73 -22.52
C GLU A 437 14.85 31.98 -21.91
N LYS A 438 14.84 33.09 -22.65
CA LYS A 438 15.49 34.33 -22.27
C LYS A 438 15.04 34.86 -20.90
N ASP A 439 13.74 34.84 -20.64
CA ASP A 439 13.17 35.39 -19.40
C ASP A 439 13.40 34.50 -18.17
N SER A 440 13.86 33.26 -18.38
CA SER A 440 14.21 32.32 -17.29
C SER A 440 15.66 32.48 -16.79
N LEU A 441 16.46 33.30 -17.47
CA LEU A 441 17.90 33.41 -17.23
C LEU A 441 18.30 34.35 -16.11
N PHE A 442 17.45 35.32 -15.71
CA PHE A 442 17.70 36.26 -14.60
C PHE A 442 19.18 36.68 -14.44
N GLY A 443 19.75 37.27 -15.49
CA GLY A 443 21.16 37.72 -15.53
C GLY A 443 22.15 36.77 -16.22
N GLY A 444 21.71 35.59 -16.68
CA GLY A 444 22.48 34.63 -17.48
C GLY A 444 22.72 33.30 -16.76
N LEU A 445 23.53 32.43 -17.37
CA LEU A 445 23.86 31.11 -16.82
C LEU A 445 25.08 31.15 -15.88
N MET A 446 25.14 30.22 -14.93
CA MET A 446 26.34 29.96 -14.12
C MET A 446 26.51 28.47 -13.81
N VAL A 447 27.77 28.08 -13.60
CA VAL A 447 28.10 26.86 -12.86
C VAL A 447 27.98 27.21 -11.38
N GLY A 448 27.16 26.46 -10.65
CA GLY A 448 26.90 26.74 -9.25
C GLY A 448 26.75 25.49 -8.40
N SER A 449 26.72 25.68 -7.10
CA SER A 449 26.53 24.61 -6.14
C SER A 449 25.57 25.02 -5.03
N LYS A 450 24.65 24.11 -4.76
CA LYS A 450 23.80 24.11 -3.58
C LYS A 450 24.48 23.48 -2.37
N GLY A 451 25.53 22.69 -2.60
CA GLY A 451 26.06 21.72 -1.65
C GLY A 451 25.27 20.41 -1.60
N LEU A 452 25.76 19.47 -0.81
CA LEU A 452 25.16 18.14 -0.64
C LEU A 452 24.20 18.14 0.54
N ALA A 453 23.04 17.49 0.42
CA ALA A 453 22.09 17.49 1.53
C ALA A 453 22.58 16.66 2.74
N LYS A 454 23.59 15.81 2.60
CA LYS A 454 24.23 15.17 3.77
C LYS A 454 24.88 16.20 4.70
N ASP A 455 25.29 17.34 4.15
CA ASP A 455 25.97 18.43 4.85
C ASP A 455 24.98 19.51 5.34
N TYR A 456 23.66 19.25 5.30
CA TYR A 456 22.63 20.24 5.63
C TYR A 456 22.70 20.81 7.05
N ARG A 457 23.39 20.11 7.97
CA ARG A 457 23.59 20.55 9.36
C ARG A 457 24.77 21.50 9.50
N GLU A 458 25.65 21.56 8.50
CA GLU A 458 26.80 22.44 8.51
C GLU A 458 26.41 23.78 7.90
N GLU A 459 26.51 24.83 8.70
CA GLU A 459 26.12 26.17 8.30
C GLU A 459 26.87 26.61 7.03
N GLY A 460 26.12 27.15 6.07
CA GLY A 460 26.68 27.63 4.81
C GLY A 460 27.12 26.56 3.80
N LYS A 461 27.06 25.26 4.14
CA LYS A 461 27.39 24.16 3.21
C LYS A 461 26.23 23.72 2.34
N TYR A 462 24.99 23.88 2.78
CA TYR A 462 23.79 23.57 1.99
C TYR A 462 22.87 24.79 1.93
N VAL A 463 22.79 25.46 0.77
CA VAL A 463 22.30 26.84 0.64
C VAL A 463 21.17 26.99 -0.37
N GLU A 464 20.32 27.99 -0.22
CA GLU A 464 19.34 28.45 -1.21
C GLU A 464 19.36 29.99 -1.22
N PRO A 465 19.55 30.67 -2.36
CA PRO A 465 19.84 30.12 -3.69
C PRO A 465 21.26 29.48 -3.78
N ALA A 466 21.52 28.74 -4.86
CA ALA A 466 22.85 28.17 -5.12
C ALA A 466 23.90 29.26 -5.35
N ARG A 467 25.16 28.98 -5.00
CA ARG A 467 26.29 29.92 -5.15
C ARG A 467 27.13 29.58 -6.38
N PRO A 468 27.75 30.56 -7.05
CA PRO A 468 28.65 30.28 -8.18
C PRO A 468 29.88 29.48 -7.73
N THR A 469 30.35 28.56 -8.58
CA THR A 469 31.60 27.81 -8.38
C THR A 469 32.58 28.07 -9.54
N PRO A 470 33.30 29.21 -9.52
CA PRO A 470 34.21 29.57 -10.60
C PRO A 470 35.31 28.51 -10.80
N GLY A 471 35.51 28.11 -12.06
CA GLY A 471 36.53 27.11 -12.43
C GLY A 471 36.05 25.67 -12.42
N GLU A 472 34.85 25.38 -11.87
CA GLU A 472 34.22 24.07 -12.04
C GLU A 472 33.64 23.89 -13.44
N THR A 473 33.48 22.64 -13.84
CA THR A 473 32.90 22.26 -15.14
C THR A 473 31.46 21.81 -14.98
N LEU A 474 30.65 22.01 -16.02
CA LEU A 474 29.27 21.50 -16.04
C LEU A 474 29.28 19.97 -16.03
N ASN A 475 28.40 19.38 -15.22
CA ASN A 475 28.23 17.93 -15.14
C ASN A 475 26.84 17.49 -15.65
N HIS A 476 26.63 16.17 -15.70
CA HIS A 476 25.37 15.53 -16.14
C HIS A 476 24.92 15.81 -17.58
N PHE A 477 25.79 16.35 -18.43
CA PHE A 477 25.55 16.39 -19.88
C PHE A 477 25.96 15.08 -20.55
N ARG A 478 25.07 14.56 -21.40
CA ARG A 478 25.34 13.41 -22.26
C ARG A 478 24.86 13.69 -23.68
N LEU A 479 25.55 13.12 -24.66
CA LEU A 479 25.17 13.17 -26.08
C LEU A 479 24.77 11.78 -26.56
N CYS A 480 23.76 11.74 -27.44
CA CYS A 480 23.29 10.53 -28.11
C CYS A 480 23.86 10.50 -29.53
N GLY A 481 24.49 9.38 -29.92
CA GLY A 481 24.96 9.15 -31.28
C GLY A 481 23.89 8.51 -32.16
N GLU A 482 24.20 8.36 -33.46
CA GLU A 482 23.33 7.66 -34.42
C GLU A 482 23.04 6.20 -34.05
N ASP A 483 23.88 5.59 -33.19
CA ASP A 483 23.69 4.26 -32.64
C ASP A 483 22.66 4.19 -31.49
N GLY A 484 22.07 5.34 -31.12
CA GLY A 484 21.09 5.45 -30.05
C GLY A 484 21.70 5.39 -28.64
N LYS A 485 23.03 5.39 -28.50
CA LYS A 485 23.70 5.28 -27.19
C LYS A 485 24.06 6.63 -26.61
N TRP A 486 23.86 6.74 -25.30
CA TRP A 486 24.19 7.93 -24.52
C TRP A 486 25.63 7.88 -24.00
N HIS A 487 26.42 8.91 -24.26
CA HIS A 487 27.80 9.04 -23.77
C HIS A 487 27.98 10.33 -22.96
N ALA A 488 28.82 10.29 -21.94
CA ALA A 488 29.26 11.49 -21.21
C ALA A 488 29.83 12.54 -22.18
N ALA A 489 29.56 13.82 -21.89
CA ALA A 489 29.96 14.93 -22.73
C ALA A 489 30.54 16.09 -21.90
N GLU A 490 31.51 16.79 -22.48
CA GLU A 490 32.03 18.04 -21.94
C GLU A 490 31.07 19.17 -22.29
N ALA A 491 30.72 20.02 -21.32
CA ALA A 491 29.81 21.14 -21.50
C ALA A 491 30.41 22.45 -20.98
N LYS A 492 30.22 23.55 -21.72
CA LYS A 492 30.70 24.90 -21.37
C LYS A 492 29.64 25.94 -21.63
N ILE A 493 29.48 26.89 -20.70
CA ILE A 493 28.61 28.06 -20.88
C ILE A 493 29.26 29.00 -21.91
N ALA A 494 28.49 29.42 -22.91
CA ALA A 494 28.86 30.40 -23.92
C ALA A 494 27.75 31.45 -24.04
N GLY A 495 27.91 32.57 -23.32
CA GLY A 495 26.84 33.57 -23.16
C GLY A 495 25.63 32.96 -22.47
N ASP A 496 24.48 32.96 -23.15
CA ASP A 496 23.20 32.44 -22.67
C ASP A 496 22.93 30.99 -23.13
N THR A 497 23.92 30.34 -23.74
CA THR A 497 23.82 28.96 -24.25
C THR A 497 24.82 28.03 -23.57
N VAL A 498 24.62 26.72 -23.72
CA VAL A 498 25.60 25.70 -23.32
C VAL A 498 26.08 24.94 -24.54
N VAL A 499 27.39 24.94 -24.78
CA VAL A 499 28.03 24.18 -25.86
C VAL A 499 28.51 22.84 -25.31
N VAL A 500 28.02 21.75 -25.88
CA VAL A 500 28.24 20.37 -25.45
C VAL A 500 28.96 19.60 -26.55
N SER A 501 29.98 18.81 -26.20
CA SER A 501 30.75 18.00 -27.15
C SER A 501 31.27 16.70 -26.51
N SER A 502 31.40 15.64 -27.30
CA SER A 502 31.98 14.37 -26.83
C SER A 502 32.84 13.74 -27.92
N LYS A 503 34.05 13.30 -27.57
CA LYS A 503 34.94 12.57 -28.50
C LYS A 503 34.36 11.22 -28.93
N ASN A 504 33.47 10.65 -28.12
CA ASN A 504 32.81 9.38 -28.41
C ASN A 504 31.58 9.56 -29.31
N VAL A 505 31.12 10.80 -29.53
CA VAL A 505 29.92 11.12 -30.33
C VAL A 505 30.25 12.25 -31.31
N PRO A 506 30.94 11.95 -32.43
CA PRO A 506 31.31 12.96 -33.42
C PRO A 506 30.11 13.52 -34.20
N SER A 507 29.03 12.73 -34.31
CA SER A 507 27.77 13.10 -34.99
C SER A 507 26.60 12.95 -34.00
N PRO A 508 26.38 13.93 -33.11
CA PRO A 508 25.32 13.84 -32.11
C PRO A 508 23.94 14.07 -32.74
N ILE A 509 22.98 13.22 -32.39
CA ILE A 509 21.56 13.35 -32.75
C ILE A 509 20.68 13.70 -31.54
N GLY A 510 21.28 13.79 -30.35
CA GLY A 510 20.54 14.07 -29.12
C GLY A 510 21.43 14.56 -27.99
N VAL A 511 20.80 15.18 -27.00
CA VAL A 511 21.42 15.75 -25.81
C VAL A 511 20.51 15.57 -24.61
N GLN A 512 21.11 15.32 -23.45
CA GLN A 512 20.39 15.33 -22.18
C GLN A 512 21.20 16.01 -21.08
N TYR A 513 20.48 16.58 -20.13
CA TYR A 513 21.00 17.18 -18.91
C TYR A 513 20.19 16.69 -17.70
N SER A 514 20.87 16.11 -16.71
CA SER A 514 20.27 15.64 -15.45
C SER A 514 19.07 14.68 -15.60
N TYR A 515 19.00 13.98 -16.74
CA TYR A 515 17.96 13.00 -17.07
C TYR A 515 18.35 11.59 -16.62
N ASN A 516 18.38 11.40 -15.31
CA ASN A 516 18.61 10.11 -14.66
C ASN A 516 18.05 10.14 -13.23
N ALA A 517 17.87 9.00 -12.58
CA ALA A 517 17.12 8.83 -11.33
C ALA A 517 17.59 9.78 -10.21
N VAL A 518 18.91 9.95 -10.10
CA VAL A 518 19.57 10.84 -9.15
C VAL A 518 20.75 11.56 -9.84
N PRO A 519 20.53 12.78 -10.39
CA PRO A 519 21.58 13.64 -10.93
C PRO A 519 22.31 14.37 -9.78
N GLU A 520 23.01 13.62 -8.93
CA GLU A 520 23.71 14.18 -7.77
C GLU A 520 24.74 15.24 -8.18
N ASN A 521 24.69 16.42 -7.56
CA ASN A 521 25.48 17.59 -7.91
C ASN A 521 25.15 18.23 -9.28
N SER A 522 23.92 18.10 -9.80
CA SER A 522 23.49 18.90 -10.96
C SER A 522 23.78 20.40 -10.74
N ASN A 523 24.60 20.99 -11.62
CA ASN A 523 25.30 22.25 -11.34
C ASN A 523 25.05 23.40 -12.33
N LEU A 524 24.07 23.27 -13.24
CA LEU A 524 23.65 24.37 -14.11
C LEU A 524 22.53 25.19 -13.45
N TYR A 525 22.80 26.48 -13.26
CA TYR A 525 21.87 27.44 -12.66
C TYR A 525 21.79 28.72 -13.51
N ASN A 526 20.78 29.55 -13.26
CA ASN A 526 20.87 30.96 -13.62
C ASN A 526 21.69 31.75 -12.57
N LYS A 527 22.03 33.01 -12.85
CA LYS A 527 22.76 33.87 -11.91
C LYS A 527 21.98 34.22 -10.64
N ALA A 528 20.67 33.98 -10.61
CA ALA A 528 19.87 34.06 -9.40
C ALA A 528 19.96 32.78 -8.52
N GLY A 529 20.70 31.76 -8.96
CA GLY A 529 20.93 30.52 -8.24
C GLY A 529 19.74 29.56 -8.20
N LEU A 530 18.86 29.62 -9.21
CA LEU A 530 17.77 28.67 -9.44
C LEU A 530 18.16 27.65 -10.54
N PRO A 531 17.86 26.35 -10.33
CA PRO A 531 18.41 25.27 -11.14
C PRO A 531 17.76 25.17 -12.52
N ALA A 532 18.53 24.77 -13.52
CA ALA A 532 18.03 24.50 -14.86
C ALA A 532 17.12 23.26 -14.90
N THR A 533 16.11 23.31 -15.76
CA THR A 533 15.18 22.19 -15.95
C THR A 533 15.89 20.98 -16.57
N PRO A 534 15.77 19.76 -16.01
CA PRO A 534 16.27 18.55 -16.64
C PRO A 534 15.55 18.23 -17.96
N PHE A 535 16.27 17.66 -18.93
CA PHE A 535 15.70 17.26 -20.22
C PHE A 535 16.52 16.14 -20.88
N ALA A 536 15.87 15.37 -21.75
CA ALA A 536 16.51 14.50 -22.75
C ALA A 536 15.77 14.63 -24.08
N ALA A 537 16.51 14.92 -25.15
CA ALA A 537 15.93 15.10 -26.47
C ALA A 537 16.78 14.46 -27.57
N VAL A 538 16.12 13.85 -28.56
CA VAL A 538 16.71 13.25 -29.76
C VAL A 538 15.94 13.78 -30.97
N ASN A 539 16.64 14.21 -32.01
CA ASN A 539 16.05 14.81 -33.22
C ASN A 539 15.06 15.95 -32.89
N GLY A 540 15.43 16.81 -31.93
CA GLY A 540 14.60 17.92 -31.45
C GLY A 540 13.33 17.54 -30.67
N LYS A 541 13.12 16.27 -30.31
CA LYS A 541 11.94 15.81 -29.56
C LYS A 541 12.32 15.22 -28.22
N LEU A 542 11.51 15.47 -27.19
CA LEU A 542 11.67 14.84 -25.87
C LEU A 542 11.41 13.33 -25.99
N ILE A 543 12.27 12.52 -25.36
CA ILE A 543 12.21 11.05 -25.35
C ILE A 543 11.76 10.52 -23.99
N TYR A 544 11.27 9.29 -23.91
CA TYR A 544 10.79 8.65 -22.67
C TYR A 544 11.17 7.16 -22.67
N GLU A 545 11.23 6.49 -21.52
CA GLU A 545 11.56 5.05 -21.50
C GLU A 545 10.54 4.19 -22.23
N GLU A 546 9.29 4.62 -22.32
CA GLU A 546 8.26 3.94 -23.11
C GLU A 546 8.54 3.94 -24.62
N ASP A 547 9.46 4.78 -25.11
CA ASP A 547 9.91 4.76 -26.52
C ASP A 547 10.92 3.63 -26.79
N ASP A 548 11.55 3.08 -25.75
CA ASP A 548 12.48 1.95 -25.84
C ASP A 548 11.71 0.63 -25.82
N LEU A 549 11.35 0.14 -27.01
CA LEU A 549 10.57 -1.07 -27.19
C LEU A 549 11.23 -2.31 -26.56
N GLU A 550 12.57 -2.37 -26.53
CA GLU A 550 13.29 -3.48 -25.90
C GLU A 550 13.15 -3.45 -24.38
N LYS A 551 13.32 -2.27 -23.75
CA LYS A 551 13.07 -2.10 -22.32
C LYS A 551 11.61 -2.34 -21.96
N ALA A 552 10.67 -1.85 -22.76
CA ALA A 552 9.24 -2.09 -22.56
C ALA A 552 8.92 -3.59 -22.64
N ALA A 553 9.48 -4.30 -23.62
CA ALA A 553 9.34 -5.75 -23.75
C ALA A 553 10.01 -6.51 -22.59
N ALA A 554 11.21 -6.11 -22.18
CA ALA A 554 11.92 -6.71 -21.05
C ALA A 554 11.17 -6.52 -19.72
N GLN A 555 10.58 -5.34 -19.51
CA GLN A 555 9.71 -5.06 -18.37
C GLN A 555 8.46 -5.96 -18.41
N LYS A 556 7.78 -6.05 -19.55
CA LYS A 556 6.65 -6.96 -19.74
C LYS A 556 7.04 -8.42 -19.45
N ALA A 557 8.19 -8.88 -19.94
CA ALA A 557 8.71 -10.22 -19.69
C ALA A 557 9.07 -10.47 -18.22
N LYS A 558 9.67 -9.49 -17.54
CA LYS A 558 9.99 -9.53 -16.10
C LYS A 558 8.75 -9.71 -15.24
N TYR A 559 7.65 -9.06 -15.61
CA TYR A 559 6.37 -9.15 -14.90
C TYR A 559 5.47 -10.28 -15.40
N ALA A 560 5.78 -10.92 -16.53
CA ALA A 560 4.99 -12.03 -17.08
C ALA A 560 4.76 -13.15 -16.05
N GLN A 561 5.76 -13.52 -15.26
CA GLN A 561 5.59 -14.50 -14.17
C GLN A 561 4.52 -14.14 -13.12
N TYR A 562 4.12 -12.87 -13.05
CA TYR A 562 3.13 -12.35 -12.11
C TYR A 562 1.80 -12.00 -12.78
N THR A 563 1.80 -11.69 -14.08
CA THR A 563 0.64 -11.17 -14.81
C THR A 563 0.10 -12.12 -15.87
N ASP A 564 0.95 -13.00 -16.40
CA ASP A 564 0.60 -13.98 -17.41
C ASP A 564 0.06 -15.26 -16.72
N PRO A 565 -1.23 -15.58 -16.88
CA PRO A 565 -1.81 -16.79 -16.29
C PRO A 565 -1.19 -18.06 -16.87
N ASP A 566 -0.61 -18.00 -18.07
CA ASP A 566 -0.03 -19.13 -18.80
C ASP A 566 1.49 -19.23 -18.63
N TYR A 567 2.09 -18.40 -17.75
CA TYR A 567 3.52 -18.43 -17.52
C TYR A 567 4.01 -19.84 -17.14
N PRO A 568 5.08 -20.36 -17.77
CA PRO A 568 5.65 -21.66 -17.44
C PRO A 568 6.03 -21.80 -15.96
N ILE A 569 5.44 -22.77 -15.26
CA ILE A 569 5.73 -23.10 -13.87
C ILE A 569 6.21 -24.54 -13.70
N LEU A 570 7.25 -24.75 -12.89
CA LEU A 570 7.60 -26.03 -12.30
C LEU A 570 7.92 -25.79 -10.82
N GLN A 571 7.04 -26.27 -9.96
CA GLN A 571 7.15 -26.19 -8.51
C GLN A 571 7.24 -27.60 -7.96
N VAL A 572 8.10 -27.80 -6.96
CA VAL A 572 8.24 -29.05 -6.19
C VAL A 572 7.98 -28.70 -4.73
N ALA A 573 7.32 -29.58 -3.98
CA ALA A 573 6.95 -29.32 -2.59
C ALA A 573 8.10 -28.77 -1.75
N GLU A 574 7.78 -27.85 -0.82
CA GLU A 574 8.76 -26.91 -0.27
C GLU A 574 9.90 -27.56 0.53
N TYR A 575 9.64 -28.72 1.13
CA TYR A 575 10.61 -29.46 1.93
C TYR A 575 11.62 -30.26 1.10
N TYR A 576 11.39 -30.45 -0.22
CA TYR A 576 12.37 -31.00 -1.14
C TYR A 576 13.48 -29.99 -1.41
N ARG A 577 14.42 -29.90 -0.47
CA ARG A 577 15.62 -29.06 -0.47
C ARG A 577 16.83 -29.91 -0.09
N ASP A 578 18.01 -29.42 -0.44
CA ASP A 578 19.25 -30.13 -0.11
C ASP A 578 19.30 -30.43 1.38
N GLY A 579 19.64 -31.67 1.72
CA GLY A 579 19.66 -32.14 3.11
C GLY A 579 18.34 -32.74 3.61
N VAL A 580 17.28 -32.83 2.80
CA VAL A 580 15.99 -33.41 3.23
C VAL A 580 16.14 -34.83 3.79
N ILE A 581 15.39 -35.13 4.86
CA ILE A 581 15.17 -36.49 5.36
C ILE A 581 13.76 -36.90 4.97
N LEU A 582 13.63 -38.06 4.32
CA LEU A 582 12.34 -38.63 3.91
C LEU A 582 11.96 -39.80 4.82
N GLN A 583 10.66 -39.93 5.10
CA GLN A 583 10.14 -40.96 6.00
C GLN A 583 10.40 -42.37 5.44
N ARG A 584 11.06 -43.21 6.25
CA ARG A 584 11.28 -44.62 5.98
C ARG A 584 10.00 -45.44 6.12
N ASP A 585 10.02 -46.64 5.53
CA ASP A 585 8.96 -47.64 5.66
C ASP A 585 7.58 -47.17 5.13
N GLN A 586 7.55 -46.06 4.38
CA GLN A 586 6.36 -45.46 3.78
C GLN A 586 6.65 -45.12 2.31
N PRO A 587 5.66 -45.19 1.40
CA PRO A 587 5.84 -44.75 0.02
C PRO A 587 6.28 -43.29 -0.05
N ILE A 588 7.27 -43.00 -0.90
CA ILE A 588 7.81 -41.63 -1.06
C ILE A 588 7.01 -40.91 -2.14
N GLN A 589 6.26 -39.88 -1.75
CA GLN A 589 5.43 -39.07 -2.64
C GLN A 589 6.16 -37.80 -3.06
N VAL A 590 6.59 -37.71 -4.32
CA VAL A 590 7.15 -36.47 -4.87
C VAL A 590 6.08 -35.76 -5.68
N TRP A 591 5.81 -34.51 -5.34
CA TRP A 591 4.68 -33.76 -5.91
C TRP A 591 4.97 -32.26 -6.03
N GLY A 592 4.12 -31.58 -6.79
CA GLY A 592 4.17 -30.14 -6.95
C GLY A 592 3.21 -29.62 -8.01
N HIS A 593 3.52 -28.47 -8.58
CA HIS A 593 2.67 -27.80 -9.58
C HIS A 593 3.41 -27.57 -10.89
N ALA A 594 2.69 -27.69 -12.00
CA ALA A 594 3.15 -27.34 -13.34
C ALA A 594 1.93 -26.97 -14.20
N ASN A 595 2.11 -26.21 -15.29
CA ASN A 595 0.98 -25.88 -16.17
C ASN A 595 0.27 -27.14 -16.64
N GLU A 596 -1.04 -27.06 -16.86
CA GLU A 596 -1.86 -28.20 -17.29
C GLU A 596 -1.22 -28.91 -18.49
N GLY A 597 -1.17 -30.24 -18.42
CA GLY A 597 -0.69 -31.07 -19.50
C GLY A 597 0.83 -31.16 -19.65
N ILE A 598 1.60 -30.42 -18.85
CA ILE A 598 3.06 -30.55 -18.81
C ILE A 598 3.44 -31.91 -18.22
N GLU A 599 4.24 -32.67 -18.98
CA GLU A 599 4.88 -33.89 -18.49
C GLU A 599 6.04 -33.54 -17.54
N VAL A 600 6.10 -34.22 -16.39
CA VAL A 600 7.12 -34.10 -15.35
C VAL A 600 7.75 -35.46 -15.11
N LYS A 601 9.06 -35.55 -15.37
CA LYS A 601 9.89 -36.73 -15.16
C LYS A 601 10.69 -36.58 -13.87
N VAL A 602 10.53 -37.52 -12.97
CA VAL A 602 11.12 -37.51 -11.63
C VAL A 602 12.05 -38.70 -11.48
N ASN A 603 13.32 -38.46 -11.17
CA ASN A 603 14.31 -39.49 -10.89
C ASN A 603 14.72 -39.43 -9.42
N LEU A 604 14.54 -40.54 -8.68
CA LEU A 604 14.98 -40.70 -7.30
C LEU A 604 15.98 -41.85 -7.22
N ASN A 605 17.27 -41.51 -7.09
CA ASN A 605 18.36 -42.48 -7.03
C ASN A 605 18.37 -43.55 -8.15
N GLY A 606 18.16 -43.13 -9.40
CA GLY A 606 18.17 -44.03 -10.56
C GLY A 606 16.80 -44.61 -10.94
N GLU A 607 15.84 -44.66 -10.02
CA GLU A 607 14.44 -44.99 -10.35
C GLU A 607 13.74 -43.78 -10.96
N THR A 608 12.99 -43.98 -12.04
CA THR A 608 12.32 -42.90 -12.74
C THR A 608 10.82 -43.13 -12.82
N GLN A 609 10.06 -42.11 -12.45
CA GLN A 609 8.62 -42.03 -12.61
C GLN A 609 8.28 -40.81 -13.48
N THR A 610 7.11 -40.84 -14.12
CA THR A 610 6.63 -39.73 -14.95
C THR A 610 5.17 -39.45 -14.60
N ALA A 611 4.81 -38.18 -14.52
CA ALA A 611 3.45 -37.72 -14.33
C ALA A 611 3.13 -36.62 -15.33
N LYS A 612 1.84 -36.38 -15.57
CA LYS A 612 1.35 -35.24 -16.34
C LYS A 612 0.57 -34.34 -15.39
N ALA A 613 0.81 -33.03 -15.45
CA ALA A 613 0.04 -32.09 -14.66
C ALA A 613 -1.44 -32.13 -15.08
N ASN A 614 -2.33 -32.25 -14.10
CA ASN A 614 -3.78 -32.29 -14.33
C ASN A 614 -4.34 -30.88 -14.62
N ASP A 615 -5.64 -30.81 -14.82
CA ASP A 615 -6.45 -29.59 -14.98
C ASP A 615 -6.36 -28.64 -13.76
N LEU A 616 -6.00 -29.16 -12.58
CA LEU A 616 -5.71 -28.37 -11.39
C LEU A 616 -4.26 -27.87 -11.32
N GLN A 617 -3.46 -28.07 -12.37
CA GLN A 617 -2.02 -27.74 -12.44
C GLN A 617 -1.16 -28.48 -11.40
N GLN A 618 -1.60 -29.66 -10.96
CA GLN A 618 -0.93 -30.50 -9.98
C GLN A 618 -0.33 -31.75 -10.61
N TRP A 619 0.82 -32.20 -10.12
CA TRP A 619 1.44 -33.47 -10.50
C TRP A 619 2.01 -34.18 -9.26
N SER A 620 2.02 -35.51 -9.30
CA SER A 620 2.64 -36.33 -8.27
C SER A 620 3.12 -37.66 -8.84
N VAL A 621 4.15 -38.22 -8.22
CA VAL A 621 4.64 -39.58 -8.46
C VAL A 621 4.90 -40.26 -7.13
N SER A 622 4.76 -41.58 -7.11
CA SER A 622 5.03 -42.41 -5.93
C SER A 622 6.21 -43.33 -6.19
N PHE A 623 7.11 -43.43 -5.22
CA PHE A 623 8.18 -44.41 -5.18
C PHE A 623 7.93 -45.42 -4.04
N PRO A 624 8.36 -46.69 -4.20
CA PRO A 624 8.23 -47.69 -3.14
C PRO A 624 8.87 -47.25 -1.82
N ALA A 625 8.36 -47.81 -0.72
CA ALA A 625 8.92 -47.59 0.61
C ALA A 625 10.39 -48.02 0.68
N ARG A 626 11.20 -47.25 1.40
CA ARG A 626 12.64 -47.51 1.59
C ARG A 626 12.96 -47.68 3.07
N LYS A 627 13.94 -48.53 3.38
CA LYS A 627 14.48 -48.70 4.73
C LYS A 627 15.34 -47.50 5.11
N ALA A 628 15.55 -47.31 6.43
CA ALA A 628 16.46 -46.29 6.94
C ALA A 628 17.85 -46.42 6.27
N SER A 629 18.42 -45.29 5.87
CA SER A 629 19.76 -45.25 5.29
C SER A 629 20.39 -43.88 5.49
N ALA A 630 21.64 -43.89 5.97
CA ALA A 630 22.52 -42.73 6.05
C ALA A 630 23.26 -42.46 4.72
N GLU A 631 23.07 -43.31 3.70
CA GLU A 631 23.66 -43.09 2.38
C GLU A 631 22.87 -42.02 1.63
N ALA A 632 23.59 -40.97 1.19
CA ALA A 632 23.01 -39.83 0.51
C ALA A 632 22.52 -40.18 -0.89
N ILE A 633 21.25 -39.88 -1.18
CA ILE A 633 20.65 -40.02 -2.52
C ILE A 633 20.31 -38.66 -3.14
N THR A 634 19.96 -38.67 -4.43
CA THR A 634 19.61 -37.46 -5.20
C THR A 634 18.24 -37.61 -5.86
N LEU A 635 17.48 -36.51 -5.87
CA LEU A 635 16.22 -36.33 -6.59
C LEU A 635 16.42 -35.33 -7.73
N THR A 636 16.00 -35.68 -8.95
CA THR A 636 15.95 -34.77 -10.09
C THR A 636 14.55 -34.73 -10.67
N VAL A 637 13.97 -33.53 -10.79
CA VAL A 637 12.66 -33.29 -11.41
C VAL A 637 12.90 -32.48 -12.68
N LYS A 638 12.36 -32.94 -13.82
CA LYS A 638 12.48 -32.27 -15.12
C LYS A 638 11.10 -32.17 -15.75
N SER A 639 10.76 -31.03 -16.31
CA SER A 639 9.50 -30.83 -17.03
C SER A 639 9.73 -30.68 -18.53
N SER A 640 8.72 -31.07 -19.33
CA SER A 640 8.76 -31.08 -20.79
C SER A 640 8.98 -29.70 -21.44
N HIS A 641 8.53 -28.64 -20.77
CA HIS A 641 8.80 -27.23 -21.10
C HIS A 641 10.14 -26.67 -20.58
N GLY A 642 11.10 -27.53 -20.22
CA GLY A 642 12.52 -27.15 -20.05
C GLY A 642 12.95 -26.73 -18.64
N PHE A 643 12.08 -26.76 -17.64
CA PHE A 643 12.45 -26.47 -16.26
C PHE A 643 12.97 -27.72 -15.55
N ASN A 644 13.89 -27.53 -14.60
CA ASN A 644 14.41 -28.64 -13.79
C ASN A 644 14.72 -28.20 -12.35
N ARG A 645 14.72 -29.18 -11.45
CA ARG A 645 15.09 -29.05 -10.05
C ARG A 645 15.92 -30.26 -9.63
N THR A 646 17.03 -30.02 -8.94
CA THR A 646 17.83 -31.09 -8.31
C THR A 646 17.85 -30.87 -6.81
N VAL A 647 17.70 -31.95 -6.05
CA VAL A 647 17.80 -31.98 -4.59
C VAL A 647 18.81 -33.05 -4.21
N LYS A 648 19.83 -32.66 -3.45
CA LYS A 648 20.99 -33.49 -3.09
C LYS A 648 20.99 -33.84 -1.61
N ASN A 649 21.83 -34.80 -1.24
CA ASN A 649 22.07 -35.18 0.16
C ASN A 649 20.78 -35.59 0.89
N ILE A 650 19.93 -36.36 0.21
CA ILE A 650 18.69 -36.89 0.78
C ILE A 650 19.03 -38.12 1.63
N LEU A 651 18.51 -38.19 2.86
CA LEU A 651 18.59 -39.37 3.72
C LEU A 651 17.21 -39.99 3.92
N ILE A 652 17.17 -41.27 4.29
CA ILE A 652 15.92 -41.99 4.61
C ILE A 652 15.91 -42.33 6.11
N GLY A 653 14.91 -41.86 6.84
CA GLY A 653 14.88 -41.94 8.31
C GLY A 653 13.50 -41.69 8.90
N ASP A 654 13.43 -41.39 10.19
CA ASP A 654 12.18 -40.97 10.85
C ASP A 654 11.98 -39.46 10.68
N VAL A 655 10.78 -39.03 10.31
CA VAL A 655 10.43 -37.62 10.12
C VAL A 655 9.34 -37.23 11.11
N TRP A 656 9.63 -36.31 12.01
CA TRP A 656 8.72 -35.82 13.05
C TRP A 656 8.16 -34.46 12.66
N TYR A 657 6.83 -34.31 12.70
CA TYR A 657 6.20 -32.99 12.55
C TYR A 657 5.99 -32.37 13.93
N LEU A 658 6.65 -31.24 14.18
CA LEU A 658 6.72 -30.59 15.49
C LEU A 658 6.08 -29.20 15.44
N THR A 659 5.07 -28.97 16.28
CA THR A 659 4.29 -27.72 16.23
C THR A 659 3.70 -27.28 17.57
N GLY A 660 3.10 -26.08 17.59
CA GLY A 660 2.40 -25.44 18.69
C GLY A 660 3.17 -24.24 19.23
N ASN A 661 4.18 -24.49 20.05
CA ASN A 661 4.86 -23.50 20.89
C ASN A 661 5.73 -22.53 20.07
N THR A 662 5.78 -21.26 20.47
CA THR A 662 6.61 -20.24 19.82
C THR A 662 8.11 -20.47 20.03
N LEU A 663 8.51 -21.09 21.15
CA LEU A 663 9.90 -21.45 21.44
C LEU A 663 10.50 -22.39 20.40
N LEU A 664 9.68 -23.21 19.73
CA LEU A 664 10.11 -24.06 18.61
C LEU A 664 10.76 -23.27 17.46
N SER A 665 10.49 -21.97 17.36
CA SER A 665 11.10 -21.12 16.34
C SER A 665 12.21 -20.20 16.85
N SER A 666 12.32 -20.02 18.17
CA SER A 666 13.20 -19.02 18.79
C SER A 666 14.27 -19.58 19.72
N GLU A 667 14.07 -20.78 20.26
CA GLU A 667 15.01 -21.42 21.18
C GLU A 667 16.06 -22.23 20.41
N TRP A 668 17.33 -21.92 20.67
CA TRP A 668 18.49 -22.58 20.07
C TRP A 668 18.98 -23.72 20.96
N GLY A 669 19.63 -24.73 20.37
CA GLY A 669 20.23 -25.84 21.12
C GLY A 669 21.32 -25.45 22.14
N HIS A 670 21.77 -24.19 22.14
CA HIS A 670 22.63 -23.59 23.17
C HIS A 670 22.38 -22.08 23.26
N ASP A 671 22.79 -21.43 24.36
CA ASP A 671 22.67 -19.97 24.49
C ASP A 671 23.76 -19.26 23.69
N ARG A 672 23.37 -18.65 22.57
CA ARG A 672 24.28 -17.88 21.71
C ARG A 672 24.68 -16.52 22.26
N ARG A 673 24.03 -16.05 23.34
CA ARG A 673 24.37 -14.78 24.01
C ARG A 673 25.45 -14.97 25.05
N ASP A 674 25.69 -16.20 25.47
CA ASP A 674 26.76 -16.59 26.36
C ASP A 674 27.96 -17.09 25.53
N ALA A 675 29.04 -16.32 25.53
CA ALA A 675 30.26 -16.66 24.78
C ALA A 675 31.05 -17.82 25.40
N GLU A 676 30.73 -18.21 26.64
CA GLU A 676 31.38 -19.30 27.37
C GLU A 676 30.54 -20.60 27.35
N ALA A 677 29.33 -20.57 26.75
CA ALA A 677 28.49 -21.75 26.66
C ALA A 677 29.14 -22.86 25.82
N GLU A 678 29.22 -24.07 26.38
CA GLU A 678 29.71 -25.24 25.66
C GLU A 678 28.77 -25.60 24.49
N LEU A 679 29.36 -25.83 23.31
CA LEU A 679 28.60 -26.25 22.14
C LEU A 679 28.12 -27.69 22.31
N PRO A 680 26.85 -28.00 21.98
CA PRO A 680 26.37 -29.37 21.97
C PRO A 680 27.15 -30.21 20.95
N ALA A 681 27.36 -31.49 21.27
CA ALA A 681 28.01 -32.43 20.37
C ALA A 681 27.21 -32.58 19.07
N ALA A 682 27.89 -32.61 17.92
CA ALA A 682 27.21 -32.74 16.64
C ALA A 682 26.47 -34.08 16.54
N LEU A 683 25.24 -34.06 16.01
CA LEU A 683 24.45 -35.26 15.70
C LEU A 683 24.32 -35.36 14.17
N PRO A 684 25.25 -36.06 13.47
CA PRO A 684 25.39 -35.97 12.01
C PRO A 684 24.20 -36.52 11.21
N LEU A 685 23.33 -37.31 11.84
CA LEU A 685 22.13 -37.88 11.23
C LEU A 685 20.83 -37.14 11.62
N VAL A 686 20.94 -36.02 12.34
CA VAL A 686 19.79 -35.22 12.78
C VAL A 686 19.72 -33.94 11.96
N ARG A 687 18.54 -33.68 11.38
CA ARG A 687 18.29 -32.47 10.59
C ARG A 687 16.93 -31.87 10.88
N GLU A 688 16.82 -30.55 10.72
CA GLU A 688 15.57 -29.82 10.94
C GLU A 688 15.26 -28.94 9.75
N PHE A 689 14.06 -29.11 9.19
CA PHE A 689 13.48 -28.21 8.22
C PHE A 689 12.88 -26.99 8.92
N LYS A 690 13.31 -25.80 8.48
CA LYS A 690 12.72 -24.53 8.92
C LYS A 690 12.26 -23.71 7.73
N ARG A 691 11.14 -23.03 7.92
CA ARG A 691 10.65 -21.99 7.01
C ARG A 691 10.80 -20.62 7.66
N ASN A 692 11.36 -19.66 6.92
CA ASN A 692 11.47 -18.28 7.38
C ASN A 692 10.12 -17.54 7.22
N THR A 693 9.11 -17.90 8.01
CA THR A 693 7.80 -17.25 7.99
C THR A 693 7.61 -16.28 9.15
N LYS A 694 7.39 -15.00 8.83
CA LYS A 694 6.49 -14.18 9.65
C LYS A 694 5.08 -14.53 9.20
N ALA A 695 4.23 -15.03 10.10
CA ALA A 695 2.81 -15.25 9.79
C ALA A 695 2.22 -13.94 9.25
N SER A 696 1.51 -14.02 8.13
CA SER A 696 0.96 -12.87 7.40
C SER A 696 -0.12 -12.18 8.25
N THR A 697 -0.24 -10.85 8.19
CA THR A 697 -1.30 -10.10 8.91
C THR A 697 -2.63 -10.01 8.12
N PHE A 698 -2.90 -10.97 7.22
CA PHE A 698 -4.06 -10.93 6.32
C PHE A 698 -4.95 -12.15 6.56
N THR A 699 -6.26 -11.90 6.75
CA THR A 699 -7.34 -12.87 6.96
C THR A 699 -7.42 -13.95 5.88
N THR A 700 -7.01 -13.62 4.66
CA THR A 700 -6.82 -14.58 3.57
C THR A 700 -5.35 -14.58 3.12
N PRO A 701 -4.70 -15.75 2.98
CA PRO A 701 -3.32 -15.82 2.50
C PRO A 701 -3.21 -15.23 1.09
N ARG A 702 -2.58 -14.05 0.94
CA ARG A 702 -2.29 -13.46 -0.39
C ARG A 702 -1.38 -14.34 -1.27
N LYS A 703 -0.75 -15.39 -0.73
CA LYS A 703 0.17 -16.26 -1.45
C LYS A 703 0.13 -17.70 -0.93
N ARG A 704 -0.72 -18.55 -1.52
CA ARG A 704 -0.51 -20.02 -1.60
C ARG A 704 0.59 -20.35 -2.62
N LYS A 705 1.74 -19.66 -2.58
CA LYS A 705 2.77 -19.83 -3.60
C LYS A 705 3.88 -20.71 -3.03
N PHE A 706 4.09 -21.88 -3.62
CA PHE A 706 5.32 -22.66 -3.41
C PHE A 706 6.51 -21.73 -3.65
N GLU A 707 7.44 -21.69 -2.71
CA GLU A 707 8.68 -20.92 -2.87
C GLU A 707 9.44 -21.38 -4.13
N THR A 708 9.53 -20.49 -5.12
CA THR A 708 10.14 -20.76 -6.45
C THR A 708 11.48 -20.06 -6.66
N GLY A 709 12.09 -19.40 -5.66
CA GLY A 709 13.28 -18.59 -5.91
C GLY A 709 14.14 -18.18 -4.69
N GLY A 710 15.26 -17.51 -4.99
CA GLY A 710 16.37 -17.23 -4.08
C GLY A 710 16.27 -16.01 -3.15
N GLY A 711 15.10 -15.68 -2.61
CA GLY A 711 14.84 -14.46 -1.81
C GLY A 711 15.02 -14.60 -0.28
N LYS A 712 14.60 -13.57 0.48
CA LYS A 712 14.67 -13.42 1.95
C LYS A 712 13.82 -14.44 2.75
N TYR A 713 12.92 -15.15 2.09
CA TYR A 713 12.07 -16.21 2.65
C TYR A 713 12.53 -17.53 2.02
N ARG A 714 13.48 -18.25 2.65
CA ARG A 714 13.91 -19.57 2.15
C ARG A 714 13.64 -20.64 3.19
N SER A 715 12.89 -21.65 2.78
CA SER A 715 12.89 -22.97 3.38
C SER A 715 14.24 -23.68 3.21
N HIS A 716 14.78 -24.23 4.28
CA HIS A 716 16.06 -24.94 4.29
C HIS A 716 16.11 -26.02 5.38
N TRP A 717 17.00 -27.00 5.21
CA TRP A 717 17.34 -27.98 6.24
C TRP A 717 18.62 -27.55 6.96
N LEU A 718 18.61 -27.65 8.29
CA LEU A 718 19.75 -27.42 9.16
C LEU A 718 20.23 -28.76 9.71
N ASP A 719 21.54 -29.02 9.62
CA ASP A 719 22.15 -30.15 10.35
C ASP A 719 22.29 -29.80 11.83
N ALA A 720 22.29 -30.81 12.71
CA ALA A 720 22.58 -30.65 14.13
C ALA A 720 24.10 -30.51 14.38
N ASP A 721 24.69 -29.49 13.76
CA ASP A 721 26.07 -29.06 13.92
C ASP A 721 26.09 -27.56 14.28
N PHE A 722 26.61 -27.26 15.46
CA PHE A 722 26.64 -25.92 16.05
C PHE A 722 28.01 -25.23 15.89
N ALA A 723 28.97 -25.86 15.18
CA ALA A 723 30.32 -25.31 14.99
C ALA A 723 30.35 -24.03 14.14
N LYS A 724 29.28 -23.77 13.36
CA LYS A 724 29.11 -22.55 12.57
C LYS A 724 28.06 -21.67 13.19
N GLU A 725 28.40 -20.38 13.33
CA GLU A 725 27.46 -19.39 13.80
C GLU A 725 26.22 -19.31 12.89
N GLY A 726 25.02 -19.45 13.46
CA GLY A 726 23.76 -19.46 12.70
C GLY A 726 23.31 -20.84 12.18
N HIS A 727 24.08 -21.89 12.45
CA HIS A 727 23.73 -23.28 12.14
C HIS A 727 23.33 -24.06 13.40
N GLY A 728 22.70 -25.21 13.20
CA GLY A 728 22.19 -26.07 14.26
C GLY A 728 20.67 -26.13 14.34
N VAL A 729 20.16 -27.28 14.75
CA VAL A 729 18.73 -27.52 15.00
C VAL A 729 18.27 -26.86 16.32
N THR A 730 16.96 -26.78 16.54
CA THR A 730 16.36 -26.31 17.79
C THR A 730 16.74 -27.16 19.00
N MET A 731 16.62 -26.58 20.20
CA MET A 731 16.80 -27.30 21.46
C MET A 731 15.91 -28.54 21.53
N PHE A 732 14.65 -28.42 21.11
CA PHE A 732 13.72 -29.54 21.09
C PHE A 732 14.21 -30.66 20.18
N ALA A 733 14.49 -30.35 18.90
CA ALA A 733 14.92 -31.36 17.93
C ALA A 733 16.21 -32.06 18.38
N TYR A 734 17.17 -31.31 18.95
CA TYR A 734 18.41 -31.85 19.47
C TYR A 734 18.19 -32.82 20.64
N GLU A 735 17.51 -32.37 21.71
CA GLU A 735 17.34 -33.19 22.92
C GLU A 735 16.37 -34.36 22.69
N PHE A 736 15.36 -34.20 21.83
CA PHE A 736 14.47 -35.29 21.44
C PHE A 736 15.25 -36.40 20.71
N ALA A 737 16.01 -36.05 19.67
CA ALA A 737 16.78 -37.02 18.89
C ALA A 737 17.86 -37.72 19.73
N LYS A 738 18.57 -36.94 20.57
CA LYS A 738 19.58 -37.45 21.50
C LYS A 738 18.99 -38.45 22.49
N THR A 739 17.81 -38.14 23.05
CA THR A 739 17.15 -39.01 24.02
C THR A 739 16.57 -40.26 23.37
N LEU A 740 15.99 -40.13 22.17
CA LEU A 740 15.46 -41.27 21.41
C LEU A 740 16.55 -42.26 20.99
N GLY A 741 17.80 -41.80 20.78
CA GLY A 741 18.98 -42.67 20.76
C GLY A 741 19.03 -43.72 19.64
N ARG A 742 18.38 -43.47 18.49
CA ARG A 742 18.32 -44.44 17.37
C ARG A 742 19.62 -44.47 16.55
N GLU A 743 20.51 -45.39 16.88
CA GLU A 743 21.78 -45.57 16.17
C GLU A 743 21.56 -45.92 14.68
N GLY A 744 22.26 -45.21 13.80
CA GLY A 744 22.23 -45.45 12.34
C GLY A 744 20.95 -45.02 11.60
N ILE A 745 19.93 -44.51 12.32
CA ILE A 745 18.66 -44.07 11.71
C ILE A 745 18.62 -42.53 11.68
N PRO A 746 18.62 -41.91 10.50
CA PRO A 746 18.43 -40.47 10.38
C PRO A 746 17.12 -39.98 11.02
N GLN A 747 17.17 -38.79 11.63
CA GLN A 747 16.04 -38.15 12.30
C GLN A 747 15.83 -36.76 11.69
N GLY A 748 14.70 -36.58 11.01
CA GLY A 748 14.25 -35.32 10.44
C GLY A 748 13.18 -34.67 11.33
N PHE A 749 13.29 -33.36 11.54
CA PHE A 749 12.26 -32.57 12.22
C PHE A 749 11.71 -31.53 11.27
N ILE A 750 10.39 -31.45 11.18
CA ILE A 750 9.69 -30.41 10.44
C ILE A 750 9.02 -29.54 11.47
N THR A 751 9.68 -28.42 11.76
CA THR A 751 9.30 -27.56 12.87
C THR A 751 8.53 -26.35 12.34
N MET A 752 7.28 -26.24 12.76
CA MET A 752 6.41 -25.13 12.40
C MET A 752 5.88 -24.43 13.66
N SER A 753 5.76 -23.11 13.56
CA SER A 753 5.15 -22.30 14.60
C SER A 753 4.43 -21.11 13.94
N SER A 754 3.31 -20.70 14.52
CA SER A 754 2.58 -19.50 14.09
C SER A 754 3.31 -18.18 14.48
N GLY A 755 4.40 -18.26 15.25
CA GLY A 755 5.18 -17.11 15.70
C GLY A 755 4.43 -16.21 16.69
N HIS A 756 4.90 -14.97 16.87
CA HIS A 756 4.28 -13.95 17.76
C HIS A 756 3.59 -12.78 17.00
N GLY A 757 3.06 -13.01 15.79
CA GLY A 757 2.81 -11.92 14.83
C GLY A 757 1.37 -11.40 14.71
N GLY A 758 1.15 -10.10 14.94
CA GLY A 758 -0.12 -9.41 14.60
C GLY A 758 -0.40 -8.10 15.37
N ARG A 759 -1.55 -7.46 15.08
CA ARG A 759 -2.16 -6.38 15.90
C ARG A 759 -2.75 -6.94 17.20
N SER A 760 -3.38 -8.10 17.10
CA SER A 760 -3.69 -8.97 18.22
C SER A 760 -2.54 -9.97 18.30
N ARG A 761 -1.66 -9.80 19.28
CA ARG A 761 -0.84 -10.92 19.72
C ARG A 761 -1.85 -11.94 20.26
N GLN A 762 -1.59 -13.23 20.10
CA GLN A 762 -2.27 -14.32 20.81
C GLN A 762 -3.52 -14.86 20.07
N LEU A 763 -3.37 -15.99 19.37
CA LEU A 763 -4.09 -17.26 19.57
C LEU A 763 -4.09 -18.13 18.29
N ALA A 764 -3.26 -19.19 18.26
CA ALA A 764 -3.28 -20.22 17.22
C ALA A 764 -3.58 -21.59 17.86
N SER A 765 -4.83 -21.74 18.28
CA SER A 765 -5.34 -22.91 18.99
C SER A 765 -5.32 -24.17 18.10
N PRO A 766 -5.44 -25.39 18.64
CA PRO A 766 -5.35 -26.61 17.83
C PRO A 766 -6.31 -26.60 16.64
N LEU A 767 -7.51 -26.01 16.78
CA LEU A 767 -8.49 -25.89 15.71
C LEU A 767 -7.98 -25.08 14.49
N SER A 768 -7.12 -24.08 14.70
CA SER A 768 -6.47 -23.32 13.63
C SER A 768 -5.45 -24.18 12.83
N TRP A 769 -4.93 -25.25 13.43
CA TRP A 769 -4.00 -26.21 12.82
C TRP A 769 -4.70 -27.40 12.16
N THR A 770 -6.02 -27.51 12.30
CA THR A 770 -6.83 -28.57 11.69
C THR A 770 -7.10 -28.28 10.22
N SER A 771 -6.99 -29.32 9.38
CA SER A 771 -7.33 -29.24 7.96
C SER A 771 -8.81 -28.91 7.75
N PHE A 772 -9.16 -28.35 6.58
CA PHE A 772 -10.56 -28.13 6.21
C PHE A 772 -11.38 -29.43 6.29
N HIS A 773 -10.81 -30.55 5.85
CA HIS A 773 -11.44 -31.86 5.91
C HIS A 773 -11.76 -32.30 7.35
N GLY A 774 -10.90 -31.97 8.31
CA GLY A 774 -11.13 -32.29 9.73
C GLY A 774 -12.21 -31.46 10.40
N VAL A 775 -12.65 -30.35 9.80
CA VAL A 775 -13.64 -29.44 10.39
C VAL A 775 -14.89 -29.21 9.54
N LYS A 776 -14.91 -29.62 8.27
CA LYS A 776 -16.02 -29.35 7.34
C LYS A 776 -17.38 -29.90 7.79
N ASP A 777 -17.37 -31.00 8.55
CA ASP A 777 -18.57 -31.68 9.05
C ASP A 777 -18.78 -31.46 10.56
N LEU A 778 -17.96 -30.61 11.18
CA LEU A 778 -18.03 -30.31 12.61
C LEU A 778 -19.24 -29.42 12.90
N ASN A 779 -20.07 -29.82 13.85
CA ASN A 779 -21.25 -29.07 14.27
C ASN A 779 -21.28 -28.90 15.80
N ASP A 780 -20.16 -28.41 16.33
CA ASP A 780 -20.04 -28.10 17.75
C ASP A 780 -20.46 -26.63 18.01
N PRO A 781 -21.45 -26.38 18.89
CA PRO A 781 -21.84 -25.02 19.26
C PRO A 781 -20.68 -24.14 19.75
N ALA A 782 -19.66 -24.72 20.39
CA ALA A 782 -18.48 -24.00 20.88
C ALA A 782 -17.64 -23.37 19.75
N PHE A 783 -17.72 -23.93 18.55
CA PHE A 783 -16.90 -23.53 17.40
C PHE A 783 -17.70 -22.85 16.29
N ARG A 784 -19.03 -22.77 16.43
CA ARG A 784 -19.93 -22.37 15.35
C ARG A 784 -19.56 -21.04 14.69
N ALA A 785 -19.36 -19.98 15.47
CA ALA A 785 -19.02 -18.66 14.91
C ALA A 785 -17.71 -18.69 14.13
N ARG A 786 -16.69 -19.38 14.67
CA ARG A 786 -15.39 -19.59 14.04
C ARG A 786 -15.49 -20.44 12.76
N LEU A 787 -16.34 -21.45 12.75
CA LEU A 787 -16.62 -22.28 11.56
C LEU A 787 -17.40 -21.53 10.49
N GLU A 788 -18.35 -20.65 10.86
CA GLU A 788 -19.07 -19.80 9.90
C GLU A 788 -18.10 -18.85 9.16
N GLU A 789 -17.14 -18.25 9.87
CA GLU A 789 -16.04 -17.47 9.27
C GLU A 789 -15.14 -18.30 8.35
N LEU A 790 -14.84 -19.54 8.73
CA LEU A 790 -14.11 -20.47 7.85
C LEU A 790 -14.94 -20.71 6.58
N PHE A 791 -16.20 -21.11 6.73
CA PHE A 791 -17.06 -21.52 5.62
C PHE A 791 -17.33 -20.38 4.64
N LEU A 792 -17.36 -19.13 5.09
CA LEU A 792 -17.39 -17.96 4.21
C LEU A 792 -16.24 -17.94 3.18
N GLN A 793 -15.08 -18.54 3.51
CA GLN A 793 -13.91 -18.62 2.61
C GLN A 793 -13.99 -19.77 1.59
N TYR A 794 -14.95 -20.69 1.72
CA TYR A 794 -15.11 -21.84 0.81
C TYR A 794 -16.36 -21.64 -0.03
N PRO A 795 -16.24 -21.27 -1.32
CA PRO A 795 -17.40 -20.91 -2.16
C PRO A 795 -18.45 -22.04 -2.31
N HIS A 796 -18.08 -23.30 -2.07
CA HIS A 796 -19.08 -24.37 -2.10
C HIS A 796 -19.98 -24.42 -0.84
N SER A 797 -19.58 -23.80 0.27
CA SER A 797 -20.35 -23.85 1.52
C SER A 797 -21.68 -23.10 1.41
N ASP A 798 -22.66 -23.51 2.22
CA ASP A 798 -23.95 -22.81 2.27
C ASP A 798 -23.81 -21.38 2.80
N ILE A 799 -22.88 -21.14 3.74
CA ILE A 799 -22.56 -19.81 4.25
C ILE A 799 -22.05 -18.90 3.14
N ALA A 800 -21.09 -19.35 2.33
CA ALA A 800 -20.54 -18.54 1.24
C ALA A 800 -21.57 -18.28 0.14
N LYS A 801 -22.42 -19.26 -0.18
CA LYS A 801 -23.52 -19.09 -1.14
C LYS A 801 -24.55 -18.07 -0.66
N GLN A 802 -24.95 -18.13 0.61
CA GLN A 802 -25.86 -17.15 1.23
C GLN A 802 -25.24 -15.76 1.26
N ALA A 803 -23.98 -15.64 1.67
CA ALA A 803 -23.26 -14.37 1.68
C ALA A 803 -23.14 -13.74 0.29
N THR A 804 -22.91 -14.56 -0.74
CA THR A 804 -22.86 -14.11 -2.15
C THR A 804 -24.22 -13.61 -2.62
N ALA A 805 -25.30 -14.33 -2.30
CA ALA A 805 -26.66 -13.91 -2.63
C ALA A 805 -27.03 -12.61 -1.91
N ALA A 806 -26.74 -12.49 -0.62
CA ALA A 806 -26.97 -11.27 0.16
C ALA A 806 -26.20 -10.09 -0.42
N HIS A 807 -24.92 -10.27 -0.75
CA HIS A 807 -24.09 -9.24 -1.39
C HIS A 807 -24.68 -8.75 -2.72
N VAL A 808 -25.19 -9.66 -3.56
CA VAL A 808 -25.86 -9.26 -4.81
C VAL A 808 -27.07 -8.36 -4.53
N GLU A 809 -27.89 -8.71 -3.54
CA GLU A 809 -29.05 -7.89 -3.17
C GLU A 809 -28.65 -6.54 -2.56
N GLU A 810 -27.57 -6.47 -1.78
CA GLU A 810 -27.01 -5.21 -1.29
C GLU A 810 -26.51 -4.32 -2.43
N VAL A 811 -25.81 -4.88 -3.42
CA VAL A 811 -25.35 -4.13 -4.60
C VAL A 811 -26.54 -3.67 -5.44
N LYS A 812 -27.57 -4.49 -5.62
CA LYS A 812 -28.81 -4.09 -6.30
C LYS A 812 -29.52 -2.95 -5.58
N ALA A 813 -29.65 -3.04 -4.25
CA ALA A 813 -30.24 -1.98 -3.45
C ALA A 813 -29.45 -0.67 -3.56
N PHE A 814 -28.11 -0.74 -3.60
CA PHE A 814 -27.25 0.39 -3.90
C PHE A 814 -27.53 1.01 -5.28
N VAL A 815 -27.62 0.17 -6.33
CA VAL A 815 -27.95 0.62 -7.70
C VAL A 815 -29.34 1.26 -7.78
N GLU A 816 -30.34 0.64 -7.15
CA GLU A 816 -31.72 1.13 -7.11
C GLU A 816 -31.83 2.47 -6.38
N ALA A 817 -31.11 2.63 -5.27
CA ALA A 817 -31.05 3.90 -4.52
C ALA A 817 -30.53 5.05 -5.39
N ILE A 818 -29.48 4.81 -6.18
CA ILE A 818 -28.94 5.80 -7.12
C ILE A 818 -29.94 6.08 -8.26
N ALA A 819 -30.53 5.04 -8.86
CA ALA A 819 -31.50 5.23 -9.94
C ALA A 819 -32.78 5.97 -9.47
N HIS A 820 -33.16 5.81 -8.20
CA HIS A 820 -34.30 6.53 -7.62
C HIS A 820 -33.96 8.00 -7.35
N SER A 821 -32.73 8.32 -6.92
CA SER A 821 -32.33 9.68 -6.59
C SER A 821 -32.42 10.63 -7.79
N GLU A 822 -31.99 10.18 -8.96
CA GLU A 822 -32.06 10.95 -10.21
C GLU A 822 -33.50 11.32 -10.56
N LYS A 823 -34.42 10.34 -10.47
CA LYS A 823 -35.85 10.56 -10.79
C LYS A 823 -36.55 11.48 -9.79
N ALA A 824 -36.12 11.45 -8.53
CA ALA A 824 -36.71 12.24 -7.46
C ALA A 824 -36.05 13.61 -7.28
N GLY A 825 -35.02 13.95 -8.07
CA GLY A 825 -34.25 15.19 -7.91
C GLY A 825 -33.52 15.27 -6.56
N ILE A 826 -33.19 14.11 -5.97
CA ILE A 826 -32.50 14.03 -4.68
C ILE A 826 -31.05 14.46 -4.88
N ASP A 827 -30.57 15.28 -3.95
CA ASP A 827 -29.17 15.73 -3.88
C ASP A 827 -28.18 14.56 -3.96
N SER A 828 -27.29 14.61 -4.96
CA SER A 828 -26.24 13.61 -5.17
C SER A 828 -25.32 13.40 -3.96
N ALA A 829 -25.19 14.40 -3.07
CA ALA A 829 -24.44 14.26 -1.83
C ALA A 829 -25.11 13.35 -0.79
N LYS A 830 -26.36 12.93 -1.00
CA LYS A 830 -27.05 11.93 -0.17
C LYS A 830 -26.88 10.50 -0.69
N LEU A 831 -26.22 10.33 -1.84
CA LEU A 831 -25.94 9.02 -2.40
C LEU A 831 -24.91 8.26 -1.58
N PRO A 832 -24.97 6.92 -1.55
CA PRO A 832 -23.95 6.14 -0.88
C PRO A 832 -22.57 6.42 -1.47
N LEU A 833 -21.57 6.52 -0.60
CA LEU A 833 -20.20 6.90 -0.98
C LEU A 833 -19.52 5.88 -1.90
N ARG A 834 -19.86 4.60 -1.75
CA ARG A 834 -19.29 3.47 -2.50
C ARG A 834 -20.29 2.31 -2.56
N ALA A 835 -20.09 1.41 -3.50
CA ALA A 835 -20.82 0.15 -3.52
C ALA A 835 -20.42 -0.71 -2.30
N PRO A 836 -21.33 -1.56 -1.79
CA PRO A 836 -21.04 -2.46 -0.67
C PRO A 836 -19.88 -3.39 -1.06
N ALA A 837 -18.97 -3.62 -0.12
CA ALA A 837 -17.85 -4.54 -0.32
C ALA A 837 -18.33 -5.97 -0.10
N PHE A 838 -17.81 -6.91 -0.89
CA PHE A 838 -18.13 -8.32 -0.68
C PHE A 838 -17.64 -8.77 0.71
N PRO A 839 -18.42 -9.57 1.47
CA PRO A 839 -18.07 -9.99 2.82
C PRO A 839 -16.72 -10.71 2.90
N GLU A 840 -15.90 -10.36 3.89
CA GLU A 840 -14.58 -10.94 4.11
C GLU A 840 -14.53 -11.63 5.47
N ALA A 841 -14.01 -12.86 5.51
CA ALA A 841 -13.85 -13.57 6.77
C ALA A 841 -12.87 -12.85 7.71
N GLY A 842 -13.17 -12.86 9.01
CA GLY A 842 -12.39 -12.20 10.05
C GLY A 842 -12.44 -10.67 10.01
N SER A 843 -13.41 -10.08 9.29
CA SER A 843 -13.63 -8.63 9.29
C SER A 843 -14.56 -8.16 10.41
N ASN A 844 -15.24 -9.07 11.12
CA ASN A 844 -16.07 -8.70 12.27
C ASN A 844 -15.25 -8.70 13.57
N GLU A 845 -15.73 -7.96 14.58
CA GLU A 845 -15.07 -7.88 15.89
C GLU A 845 -15.34 -9.11 16.77
N ALA A 846 -16.25 -10.01 16.34
CA ALA A 846 -16.71 -11.14 17.12
C ALA A 846 -15.77 -12.35 17.05
N VAL A 847 -15.08 -12.55 15.93
CA VAL A 847 -14.13 -13.65 15.73
C VAL A 847 -12.78 -13.07 15.28
N ALA A 848 -11.74 -13.30 16.08
CA ALA A 848 -10.40 -12.90 15.71
C ALA A 848 -9.92 -13.69 14.49
N SER A 849 -9.31 -13.00 13.53
CA SER A 849 -8.91 -13.60 12.23
C SER A 849 -7.96 -14.80 12.35
N ASP A 850 -7.14 -14.83 13.39
CA ASP A 850 -6.15 -15.87 13.69
C ASP A 850 -6.73 -17.06 14.47
N THR A 851 -7.94 -16.92 15.02
CA THR A 851 -8.70 -18.01 15.66
C THR A 851 -9.62 -18.74 14.69
N ILE A 852 -9.75 -18.24 13.45
CA ILE A 852 -10.45 -18.94 12.38
C ILE A 852 -9.78 -20.31 12.15
N PRO A 853 -10.56 -21.42 12.09
CA PRO A 853 -10.05 -22.76 11.85
C PRO A 853 -9.21 -22.82 10.57
N THR A 854 -8.30 -23.78 10.49
CA THR A 854 -7.43 -23.98 9.30
C THR A 854 -6.46 -22.82 9.00
N TYR A 855 -6.47 -21.71 9.74
CA TYR A 855 -5.58 -20.58 9.51
C TYR A 855 -4.10 -20.97 9.57
N ALA A 856 -3.66 -21.61 10.66
CA ALA A 856 -2.30 -22.11 10.81
C ALA A 856 -2.03 -23.31 9.90
N TYR A 857 -3.01 -24.20 9.71
CA TYR A 857 -2.90 -25.35 8.80
C TYR A 857 -2.50 -24.93 7.38
N ASN A 858 -3.21 -23.96 6.80
CA ASN A 858 -3.03 -23.52 5.43
C ASN A 858 -1.61 -23.01 5.15
N TRP A 859 -0.97 -22.43 6.16
CA TRP A 859 0.42 -21.98 6.04
C TRP A 859 1.39 -23.08 6.42
N CYS A 860 1.23 -23.71 7.57
CA CYS A 860 2.27 -24.52 8.18
C CYS A 860 2.24 -25.99 7.75
N VAL A 861 1.09 -26.51 7.34
CA VAL A 861 0.87 -27.93 7.09
C VAL A 861 0.58 -28.19 5.61
N SER A 862 -0.43 -27.52 5.05
CA SER A 862 -0.93 -27.78 3.68
C SER A 862 0.14 -27.75 2.58
N PRO A 863 1.13 -26.83 2.58
CA PRO A 863 2.19 -26.83 1.56
C PRO A 863 3.17 -28.00 1.65
N LEU A 864 3.11 -28.78 2.74
CA LEU A 864 3.96 -29.93 3.00
C LEU A 864 3.24 -31.24 2.74
N THR A 865 1.91 -31.27 2.71
CA THR A 865 1.13 -32.50 2.53
C THR A 865 0.75 -32.72 1.06
N PRO A 866 0.89 -33.94 0.52
CA PRO A 866 1.22 -35.18 1.22
C PRO A 866 2.72 -35.31 1.57
N MET A 867 2.98 -35.85 2.75
CA MET A 867 4.32 -36.18 3.25
C MET A 867 4.20 -37.28 4.29
N GLY A 868 5.15 -38.21 4.31
CA GLY A 868 5.18 -39.23 5.35
C GLY A 868 5.80 -38.70 6.65
N VAL A 869 5.24 -39.11 7.78
CA VAL A 869 5.79 -38.81 9.11
C VAL A 869 5.93 -40.10 9.95
N ALA A 870 6.85 -40.10 10.90
CA ALA A 870 6.97 -41.11 11.95
C ALA A 870 5.99 -40.83 13.10
N GLY A 871 5.62 -39.56 13.28
CA GLY A 871 4.64 -39.12 14.26
C GLY A 871 4.49 -37.60 14.27
N VAL A 872 3.46 -37.13 14.96
CA VAL A 872 3.15 -35.71 15.15
C VAL A 872 3.32 -35.36 16.62
N ILE A 873 4.00 -34.24 16.87
CA ILE A 873 4.31 -33.74 18.21
C ILE A 873 3.68 -32.36 18.40
N TRP A 874 2.81 -32.23 19.40
CA TRP A 874 2.16 -30.97 19.79
C TRP A 874 2.66 -30.49 21.14
N VAL A 875 3.30 -29.33 21.18
CA VAL A 875 3.69 -28.67 22.43
C VAL A 875 2.98 -27.33 22.47
N PRO A 876 2.02 -27.07 23.36
CA PRO A 876 1.35 -25.77 23.42
C PRO A 876 2.24 -24.71 24.08
N SER A 877 1.96 -23.45 23.76
CA SER A 877 2.30 -22.28 24.59
C SER A 877 1.02 -21.68 25.16
N GLU A 878 1.13 -20.66 26.02
CA GLU A 878 -0.02 -19.88 26.50
C GLU A 878 -0.87 -19.32 25.35
N HIS A 879 -0.28 -19.09 24.17
CA HIS A 879 -0.96 -18.59 22.99
C HIS A 879 -1.58 -19.67 22.10
N ASN A 880 -1.52 -20.95 22.48
CA ASN A 880 -2.13 -22.05 21.74
C ASN A 880 -3.31 -22.67 22.46
N ILE A 881 -3.74 -22.12 23.61
CA ILE A 881 -4.86 -22.67 24.36
C ILE A 881 -6.22 -22.33 23.71
N GLY A 882 -6.27 -21.24 22.94
CA GLY A 882 -7.51 -20.74 22.34
C GLY A 882 -8.17 -19.65 23.19
N GLU A 883 -9.32 -19.14 22.71
CA GLU A 883 -10.05 -18.05 23.37
C GLU A 883 -10.68 -18.51 24.70
N ASP A 884 -11.04 -19.78 24.78
CA ASP A 884 -11.65 -20.41 25.94
C ASP A 884 -10.90 -21.73 26.26
N PRO A 885 -10.17 -21.80 27.38
CA PRO A 885 -9.47 -23.00 27.81
C PRO A 885 -10.36 -24.24 27.96
N ALA A 886 -11.66 -24.07 28.24
CA ALA A 886 -12.60 -25.19 28.34
C ALA A 886 -12.77 -25.93 27.02
N HIS A 887 -12.55 -25.26 25.89
CA HIS A 887 -12.65 -25.85 24.56
C HIS A 887 -11.35 -26.48 24.06
N TYR A 888 -10.20 -26.23 24.70
CA TYR A 888 -8.89 -26.68 24.23
C TYR A 888 -8.83 -28.20 23.99
N ALA A 889 -9.41 -28.99 24.90
CA ALA A 889 -9.43 -30.44 24.78
C ALA A 889 -10.16 -30.89 23.51
N ALA A 890 -11.37 -30.38 23.28
CA ALA A 890 -12.16 -30.67 22.09
C ALA A 890 -11.46 -30.21 20.80
N GLU A 891 -10.76 -29.07 20.83
CA GLU A 891 -9.95 -28.62 19.71
C GLU A 891 -8.77 -29.54 19.42
N LEU A 892 -8.06 -30.01 20.45
CA LEU A 892 -6.92 -30.91 20.30
C LEU A 892 -7.34 -32.30 19.82
N GLU A 893 -8.48 -32.80 20.31
CA GLU A 893 -9.12 -34.02 19.81
C GLU A 893 -9.46 -33.90 18.32
N THR A 894 -10.09 -32.79 17.93
CA THR A 894 -10.42 -32.51 16.53
C THR A 894 -9.16 -32.46 15.66
N TYR A 895 -8.11 -31.77 16.12
CA TYR A 895 -6.82 -31.73 15.44
C TYR A 895 -6.22 -33.13 15.28
N ALA A 896 -6.12 -33.90 16.35
CA ALA A 896 -5.54 -35.25 16.34
C ALA A 896 -6.31 -36.21 15.44
N ASN A 897 -7.64 -36.18 15.48
CA ASN A 897 -8.52 -37.00 14.63
C ASN A 897 -8.38 -36.66 13.14
N SER A 898 -7.95 -35.43 12.80
CA SER A 898 -7.73 -35.01 11.41
C SER A 898 -6.38 -35.44 10.82
N LEU A 899 -5.43 -35.89 11.66
CA LEU A 899 -4.06 -36.19 11.23
C LEU A 899 -4.00 -37.34 10.21
N PRO A 900 -4.73 -38.47 10.37
CA PRO A 900 -4.65 -39.58 9.43
C PRO A 900 -5.00 -39.18 8.00
N GLU A 901 -6.06 -38.40 7.81
CA GLU A 901 -6.43 -37.85 6.50
C GLU A 901 -5.41 -36.82 6.00
N THR A 902 -4.90 -35.97 6.90
CA THR A 902 -3.93 -34.93 6.57
C THR A 902 -2.63 -35.48 5.97
N TYR A 903 -2.11 -36.58 6.52
CA TYR A 903 -0.86 -37.20 6.06
C TYR A 903 -1.07 -38.44 5.18
N GLY A 904 -2.31 -38.92 5.04
CA GLY A 904 -2.63 -40.14 4.29
C GLY A 904 -2.02 -41.41 4.93
N GLN A 905 -1.95 -41.44 6.26
CA GLN A 905 -1.31 -42.51 7.05
C GLN A 905 -2.24 -42.89 8.20
N ASP A 906 -2.47 -44.18 8.44
CA ASP A 906 -3.30 -44.66 9.56
C ASP A 906 -2.71 -45.97 10.11
N PRO A 907 -2.37 -46.07 11.41
CA PRO A 907 -2.43 -45.02 12.45
C PRO A 907 -1.25 -44.03 12.41
N ILE A 908 -1.45 -42.82 12.95
CA ILE A 908 -0.39 -41.82 13.17
C ILE A 908 -0.10 -41.71 14.67
N PRO A 909 1.14 -42.00 15.12
CA PRO A 909 1.55 -41.73 16.48
C PRO A 909 1.43 -40.23 16.81
N PHE A 910 0.66 -39.92 17.85
CA PHE A 910 0.47 -38.55 18.33
C PHE A 910 1.01 -38.39 19.75
N PHE A 911 1.90 -37.41 19.92
CA PHE A 911 2.54 -37.09 21.18
C PHE A 911 2.23 -35.64 21.54
N TYR A 912 1.82 -35.37 22.77
CA TYR A 912 1.54 -34.00 23.17
C TYR A 912 1.94 -33.67 24.61
N ALA A 913 2.28 -32.40 24.84
CA ALA A 913 2.40 -31.84 26.17
C ALA A 913 1.09 -31.13 26.55
N GLN A 914 0.68 -31.25 27.81
CA GLN A 914 -0.56 -30.69 28.33
C GLN A 914 -0.27 -29.79 29.54
N PRO A 915 -0.77 -28.55 29.60
CA PRO A 915 -0.71 -27.78 30.83
C PRO A 915 -1.68 -28.35 31.87
N ALA A 916 -1.26 -28.39 33.12
CA ALA A 916 -2.12 -28.77 34.24
C ALA A 916 -3.23 -27.74 34.47
N GLU A 917 -4.36 -28.18 35.04
CA GLU A 917 -5.45 -27.30 35.48
C GLU A 917 -4.97 -26.23 36.48
N SER A 918 -3.93 -26.54 37.28
CA SER A 918 -3.29 -25.57 38.17
C SER A 918 -2.57 -24.43 37.46
N LEU A 919 -2.23 -24.59 36.18
CA LEU A 919 -1.59 -23.58 35.34
C LEU A 919 -2.60 -22.83 34.47
N VAL A 920 -3.59 -23.54 33.94
CA VAL A 920 -4.64 -22.99 33.06
C VAL A 920 -6.00 -23.40 33.60
N GLU A 921 -6.68 -22.45 34.26
CA GLU A 921 -8.01 -22.68 34.82
C GLU A 921 -9.01 -23.06 33.72
N GLY A 922 -9.83 -24.08 33.99
CA GLY A 922 -10.86 -24.57 33.07
C GLY A 922 -10.36 -25.52 31.98
N ILE A 923 -9.06 -25.77 31.87
CA ILE A 923 -8.54 -26.75 30.90
C ILE A 923 -8.93 -28.17 31.28
N SER A 924 -9.38 -28.96 30.31
CA SER A 924 -9.69 -30.37 30.48
C SER A 924 -8.67 -31.26 29.77
N THR A 925 -8.61 -32.54 30.15
CA THR A 925 -7.73 -33.51 29.50
C THR A 925 -8.43 -34.09 28.27
N PRO A 926 -7.81 -34.02 27.07
CA PRO A 926 -8.41 -34.56 25.85
C PRO A 926 -8.41 -36.09 25.83
N ILE A 927 -9.41 -36.67 25.19
CA ILE A 927 -9.58 -38.12 25.00
C ILE A 927 -9.15 -38.48 23.58
N ILE A 928 -7.87 -38.81 23.40
CA ILE A 928 -7.28 -39.14 22.09
C ILE A 928 -6.77 -40.60 22.11
N PRO A 929 -7.48 -41.55 21.48
CA PRO A 929 -7.08 -42.96 21.48
C PRO A 929 -5.65 -43.19 20.98
N GLY A 930 -4.83 -43.87 21.78
CA GLY A 930 -3.45 -44.23 21.41
C GLY A 930 -2.43 -43.09 21.46
N ALA A 931 -2.85 -41.86 21.78
CA ALA A 931 -1.93 -40.75 22.03
C ALA A 931 -1.18 -40.93 23.36
N LYS A 932 0.07 -40.47 23.41
CA LYS A 932 0.85 -40.41 24.64
C LYS A 932 1.14 -38.96 25.01
N SER A 933 1.08 -38.63 26.29
CA SER A 933 1.26 -37.26 26.74
C SER A 933 2.05 -37.13 28.03
N ILE A 934 2.52 -35.91 28.26
CA ILE A 934 3.07 -35.47 29.53
C ILE A 934 2.30 -34.23 30.03
N THR A 935 2.36 -33.97 31.33
CA THR A 935 1.72 -32.81 31.95
C THR A 935 2.78 -31.90 32.56
N PHE A 936 2.62 -30.59 32.42
CA PHE A 936 3.49 -29.58 33.05
C PHE A 936 2.66 -28.55 33.84
N ASP A 937 3.22 -28.04 34.93
CA ASP A 937 2.54 -27.14 35.87
C ASP A 937 2.99 -25.67 35.77
N GLN A 938 4.00 -25.38 34.93
CA GLN A 938 4.48 -24.04 34.62
C GLN A 938 4.85 -23.90 33.14
N TRP A 939 4.62 -22.72 32.55
CA TRP A 939 5.04 -22.45 31.18
C TRP A 939 6.57 -22.59 31.05
N PRO A 940 7.07 -23.49 30.18
CA PRO A 940 8.48 -23.80 30.12
C PRO A 940 9.28 -22.61 29.58
N LYS A 941 10.38 -22.27 30.25
CA LYS A 941 11.38 -21.32 29.72
C LYS A 941 12.32 -21.96 28.70
N SER A 942 12.39 -23.29 28.71
CA SER A 942 13.14 -24.13 27.78
C SER A 942 12.37 -25.40 27.49
N LEU A 943 12.42 -25.87 26.24
CA LEU A 943 11.74 -27.09 25.82
C LEU A 943 12.55 -28.38 26.03
N LYS A 944 13.74 -28.29 26.62
CA LYS A 944 14.66 -29.42 26.81
C LYS A 944 14.05 -30.62 27.56
N GLU A 945 13.43 -30.39 28.71
CA GLU A 945 12.88 -31.47 29.54
C GLU A 945 11.68 -32.13 28.86
N ILE A 946 10.76 -31.30 28.33
CA ILE A 946 9.62 -31.74 27.53
C ILE A 946 10.07 -32.60 26.35
N ALA A 947 11.11 -32.18 25.62
CA ALA A 947 11.65 -32.94 24.49
C ALA A 947 12.16 -34.32 24.89
N ALA A 948 12.91 -34.40 26.00
CA ALA A 948 13.44 -35.66 26.51
C ALA A 948 12.33 -36.61 27.00
N GLU A 949 11.30 -36.10 27.68
CA GLU A 949 10.18 -36.93 28.14
C GLU A 949 9.31 -37.44 27.00
N LEU A 950 8.97 -36.59 26.03
CA LEU A 950 8.23 -37.02 24.84
C LEU A 950 9.04 -38.04 24.00
N ALA A 951 10.36 -37.91 23.94
CA ALA A 951 11.22 -38.89 23.26
C ALA A 951 11.16 -40.27 23.91
N LYS A 952 11.14 -40.36 25.25
CA LYS A 952 10.98 -41.63 25.98
C LYS A 952 9.63 -42.29 25.72
N LEU A 953 8.58 -41.50 25.47
CA LEU A 953 7.28 -42.02 25.08
C LEU A 953 7.27 -42.55 23.64
N ALA A 954 8.15 -42.03 22.77
CA ALA A 954 8.27 -42.42 21.37
C ALA A 954 9.18 -43.64 21.13
N GLU A 955 9.93 -44.08 22.14
CA GLU A 955 10.60 -45.39 22.23
C GLU A 955 9.56 -46.53 22.27
#